data_AF-A0A8H6J4L8-F1
#
_entry.id   AF-A0A8H6J4L8-F1
#
_cell.length_a   1.000
_cell.length_b   1.000
_cell.length_c   1.000
_cell.angle_alpha   90.00
_cell.angle_beta   90.00
_cell.angle_gamma   90.00
#
_symmetry.space_group_name_H-M   'P 1'
#
loop_
_entity.id
_entity.type
_entity.pdbx_description
1 polymer ?
#
loop_
_entity_poly.entity_id
_entity_poly.type
_entity_poly.pdbx_seq_one_letter_code
_entity_poly.pdbx_strand_id
1 'polypeptide(L)'
;MAPSSLKSYRVVVQDFVSLDDKQWVYCLSSLPSASQANAVGLVKSIALATNDCRHQIELSFQPASPNRAISSYPLDRFLAISFAGFRPLYNQSTETVGTQPSTPRECTDYTVRLLRSGVCINGVLYNFFGHSNSQLKSRTCLLFAASKEEIKKAVDAMGDFDKMKTVQKKAKRIGLLFSTAHAALPVDPSRCQDIPDIETADYVFTDGCGLIAPHLTRDLARRMRIAFRNVRYTPSVFQIRYRGYRRVVTLDPSMKGGETLLKLRKSMRKFTGGTDYGFSVVEYSKAGLPAWPYGFGHLNDEVIILLHSLGITSEILLRKQQEHFGFLASAVADSRAAFRFLTYVNQYDLAERVLLESLENVKPQVAALVNSEFAKMIKPRYDEQRCRILIPKSRLLFGVCDAWGVLKEGECHVRVTLDGDGSPVTLVGTSVIVTRNPCLHPGDLQKFRTVQRPELSHLVDCIVFSTKGKRPAADLMSGGDLDGDKFFVSWDQDIIPSTVSQAAEYPAAKESISFKPITDDDRLVYFARYTNASLDRVKNLHLSWAASFGPMSPQCQELNRLFSTCVDGNRIKIPPRLESPPEPSPEAPPFVLGHLHDTAKAFARKREHHVIPSEPSCDGYDFDAMEMLICRGDLAASEFELLQFTYSWCLRNGASLGEFAHFFDFAFLSAEEKTWALAHMPISSDYPSLVRNALCQSDLLQESELSDFKLNYPGLRWKRFYTSSRDRPASFLEKAATALHLFHRKLILLQVDDRLTIAIYIPQQVQPAKDYRIGDRARLFAFPRSQDKQTSSRLSLPTKANYQVYFDNNVFQLFDGRRQNTWVFVGRSASDDSSYRNLESESNRRRMRQATVASGVNFDFRASIALDKFSKRLQTHVGRIKTVC
;
A
#
# COMPACT_ATOMS: atom_id res chain seq x y z
N MET A 1 -3.18 -4.29 -32.03
CA MET A 1 -4.36 -5.00 -31.48
C MET A 1 -4.40 -6.38 -32.11
N ALA A 2 -4.62 -7.44 -31.32
CA ALA A 2 -4.90 -8.77 -31.87
C ALA A 2 -6.13 -8.70 -32.80
N PRO A 3 -6.20 -9.43 -33.92
CA PRO A 3 -7.46 -9.59 -34.63
C PRO A 3 -8.48 -10.22 -33.65
N SER A 4 -9.64 -9.58 -33.51
CA SER A 4 -10.70 -9.92 -32.54
C SER A 4 -11.14 -11.38 -32.61
N SER A 5 -10.97 -12.04 -33.76
CA SER A 5 -11.33 -13.44 -34.03
C SER A 5 -10.51 -14.50 -33.28
N LEU A 6 -9.24 -14.22 -32.92
CA LEU A 6 -8.39 -15.20 -32.24
C LEU A 6 -8.70 -15.32 -30.74
N LYS A 7 -9.08 -14.21 -30.11
CA LYS A 7 -9.42 -14.19 -28.67
C LYS A 7 -10.81 -14.77 -28.39
N SER A 8 -11.70 -14.78 -29.37
CA SER A 8 -13.04 -15.38 -29.28
C SER A 8 -13.06 -16.86 -29.68
N TYR A 9 -11.95 -17.42 -30.16
CA TYR A 9 -11.89 -18.83 -30.56
C TYR A 9 -12.06 -19.75 -29.35
N ARG A 10 -13.15 -20.53 -29.37
CA ARG A 10 -13.46 -21.56 -28.37
C ARG A 10 -14.18 -22.71 -29.06
N VAL A 11 -13.73 -23.93 -28.83
CA VAL A 11 -14.33 -25.14 -29.39
C VAL A 11 -14.37 -26.25 -28.35
N VAL A 12 -15.48 -26.96 -28.25
CA VAL A 12 -15.57 -28.18 -27.43
C VAL A 12 -14.90 -29.29 -28.23
N VAL A 13 -13.76 -29.80 -27.75
CA VAL A 13 -12.99 -30.87 -28.42
C VAL A 13 -13.43 -32.26 -27.97
N GLN A 14 -14.08 -32.34 -26.81
CA GLN A 14 -14.68 -33.56 -26.29
C GLN A 14 -15.90 -33.19 -25.45
N ASP A 15 -17.10 -33.55 -25.92
CA ASP A 15 -18.36 -33.19 -25.26
C ASP A 15 -18.72 -34.13 -24.09
N PHE A 16 -18.03 -35.27 -23.99
CA PHE A 16 -18.24 -36.28 -22.95
C PHE A 16 -16.93 -36.94 -22.53
N VAL A 17 -16.61 -36.89 -21.23
CA VAL A 17 -15.41 -37.52 -20.66
C VAL A 17 -15.75 -38.86 -20.03
N SER A 18 -15.15 -39.95 -20.53
CA SER A 18 -15.36 -41.30 -19.99
C SER A 18 -14.20 -41.73 -19.09
N LEU A 19 -14.50 -42.50 -18.03
CA LEU A 19 -13.46 -43.21 -17.28
C LEU A 19 -12.66 -44.18 -18.16
N ASP A 20 -13.18 -44.59 -19.31
CA ASP A 20 -12.47 -45.48 -20.23
C ASP A 20 -11.52 -44.77 -21.21
N ASP A 21 -11.45 -43.43 -21.17
CA ASP A 21 -10.55 -42.67 -22.05
C ASP A 21 -9.08 -43.11 -21.86
N LYS A 22 -8.44 -43.52 -22.95
CA LYS A 22 -7.02 -43.94 -22.97
C LYS A 22 -6.12 -42.99 -23.76
N GLN A 23 -6.68 -42.21 -24.68
CA GLN A 23 -5.95 -41.31 -25.57
C GLN A 23 -6.74 -40.02 -25.79
N TRP A 24 -6.04 -38.90 -25.90
CA TRP A 24 -6.61 -37.57 -26.11
C TRP A 24 -6.07 -37.00 -27.42
N VAL A 25 -6.67 -37.44 -28.54
CA VAL A 25 -6.26 -37.07 -29.90
C VAL A 25 -7.36 -36.27 -30.57
N TYR A 26 -7.04 -35.06 -31.01
CA TYR A 26 -8.00 -34.11 -31.59
C TYR A 26 -7.53 -33.63 -32.96
N CYS A 27 -8.42 -33.73 -33.96
CA CYS A 27 -8.21 -33.23 -35.31
C CYS A 27 -9.17 -32.05 -35.58
N LEU A 28 -8.62 -30.84 -35.63
CA LEU A 28 -9.37 -29.58 -35.71
C LEU A 28 -9.04 -28.87 -37.03
N SER A 29 -10.01 -28.84 -37.95
CA SER A 29 -9.90 -28.19 -39.25
C SER A 29 -9.90 -26.65 -39.17
N SER A 30 -10.46 -26.07 -38.11
CA SER A 30 -10.60 -24.62 -37.91
C SER A 30 -9.52 -24.01 -36.99
N LEU A 31 -8.46 -24.74 -36.65
CA LEU A 31 -7.45 -24.24 -35.72
C LEU A 31 -6.65 -23.09 -36.36
N PRO A 32 -6.56 -21.91 -35.72
CA PRO A 32 -5.76 -20.80 -36.22
C PRO A 32 -4.28 -21.17 -36.40
N SER A 33 -3.60 -20.51 -37.34
CA SER A 33 -2.21 -20.86 -37.66
C SER A 33 -1.24 -20.51 -36.53
N ALA A 34 -0.18 -21.32 -36.38
CA ALA A 34 0.85 -21.13 -35.36
C ALA A 34 1.54 -19.75 -35.47
N SER A 35 1.77 -19.27 -36.70
CA SER A 35 2.36 -17.95 -36.94
C SER A 35 1.48 -16.80 -36.45
N GLN A 36 0.16 -16.89 -36.65
CA GLN A 36 -0.80 -15.89 -36.16
C GLN A 36 -0.86 -15.88 -34.63
N ALA A 37 -0.94 -17.05 -33.99
CA ALA A 37 -0.98 -17.15 -32.53
C ALA A 37 0.31 -16.61 -31.88
N ASN A 38 1.47 -16.97 -32.44
CA ASN A 38 2.78 -16.50 -31.97
C ASN A 38 2.93 -14.98 -32.10
N ALA A 39 2.53 -14.40 -33.25
CA ALA A 39 2.62 -12.96 -33.48
C ALA A 39 1.79 -12.14 -32.49
N VAL A 40 0.70 -12.72 -31.97
CA VAL A 40 -0.22 -12.08 -31.01
C VAL A 40 0.12 -12.44 -29.55
N GLY A 41 1.08 -13.34 -29.31
CA GLY A 41 1.47 -13.77 -27.97
C GLY A 41 0.46 -14.69 -27.29
N LEU A 42 -0.28 -15.49 -28.07
CA LEU A 42 -1.29 -16.43 -27.57
C LEU A 42 -0.74 -17.86 -27.53
N VAL A 43 -1.17 -18.62 -26.52
CA VAL A 43 -0.91 -20.05 -26.39
C VAL A 43 -2.22 -20.82 -26.40
N LYS A 44 -2.21 -22.03 -26.96
CA LYS A 44 -3.34 -22.96 -26.89
C LYS A 44 -3.63 -23.29 -25.43
N SER A 45 -4.91 -23.39 -25.07
CA SER A 45 -5.38 -23.71 -23.73
C SER A 45 -6.48 -24.75 -23.80
N ILE A 46 -6.33 -25.83 -23.05
CA ILE A 46 -7.38 -26.83 -22.82
C ILE A 46 -7.92 -26.65 -21.41
N ALA A 47 -9.24 -26.58 -21.28
CA ALA A 47 -9.92 -26.56 -20.00
C ALA A 47 -10.84 -27.77 -19.88
N LEU A 48 -10.68 -28.53 -18.79
CA LEU A 48 -11.64 -29.53 -18.38
C LEU A 48 -12.66 -28.82 -17.48
N ALA A 49 -13.91 -28.78 -17.93
CA ALA A 49 -15.00 -28.12 -17.25
C ALA A 49 -16.09 -29.15 -16.91
N THR A 50 -16.55 -29.13 -15.66
CA THR A 50 -17.76 -29.83 -15.24
C THR A 50 -18.92 -28.84 -15.27
N ASN A 51 -19.96 -29.15 -16.05
CA ASN A 51 -21.28 -28.53 -15.90
C ASN A 51 -22.15 -29.41 -15.00
N ASP A 52 -23.41 -29.02 -14.74
CA ASP A 52 -24.25 -29.73 -13.76
C ASP A 52 -24.57 -31.19 -14.12
N CYS A 53 -24.35 -31.60 -15.38
CA CYS A 53 -24.76 -32.93 -15.89
C CYS A 53 -23.61 -33.74 -16.54
N ARG A 54 -22.47 -33.13 -16.89
CA ARG A 54 -21.36 -33.80 -17.59
C ARG A 54 -20.04 -33.04 -17.49
N HIS A 55 -18.95 -33.73 -17.78
CA HIS A 55 -17.66 -33.10 -18.06
C HIS A 55 -17.44 -32.94 -19.56
N GLN A 56 -16.84 -31.82 -19.93
CA GLN A 56 -16.40 -31.53 -21.29
C GLN A 56 -14.98 -30.98 -21.30
N ILE A 57 -14.31 -31.13 -22.45
CA ILE A 57 -12.99 -30.59 -22.72
C ILE A 57 -13.12 -29.53 -23.79
N GLU A 58 -12.66 -28.33 -23.48
CA GLU A 58 -12.73 -27.19 -24.36
C GLU A 58 -11.33 -26.69 -24.71
N LEU A 59 -11.13 -26.35 -25.98
CA LEU A 59 -9.92 -25.70 -26.47
C LEU A 59 -10.22 -24.23 -26.75
N SER A 60 -9.33 -23.36 -26.29
CA SER A 60 -9.35 -21.92 -26.53
C SER A 60 -7.92 -21.37 -26.63
N PHE A 61 -7.79 -20.07 -26.93
CA PHE A 61 -6.51 -19.37 -26.84
C PHE A 61 -6.49 -18.43 -25.64
N GLN A 62 -5.35 -18.36 -24.96
CA GLN A 62 -5.12 -17.41 -23.88
C GLN A 62 -3.79 -16.68 -24.05
N PRO A 63 -3.64 -15.46 -23.50
CA PRO A 63 -2.34 -14.79 -23.45
C PRO A 63 -1.29 -15.65 -22.75
N ALA A 64 -0.13 -15.82 -23.38
CA ALA A 64 0.98 -16.52 -22.76
C ALA A 64 1.53 -15.67 -21.60
N SER A 65 1.77 -16.32 -20.46
CA SER A 65 2.46 -15.68 -19.33
C SER A 65 3.97 -15.82 -19.52
N PRO A 66 4.72 -14.73 -19.80
CA PRO A 66 6.16 -14.81 -20.04
C PRO A 66 6.88 -15.34 -18.80
N ASN A 67 7.72 -16.36 -19.00
CA ASN A 67 8.51 -16.99 -17.94
C ASN A 67 9.77 -17.63 -18.53
N ARG A 68 10.72 -17.98 -17.66
CA ARG A 68 12.06 -18.47 -18.05
C ARG A 68 12.03 -19.88 -18.65
N ALA A 69 11.02 -20.68 -18.33
CA ALA A 69 10.90 -22.03 -18.88
C ALA A 69 10.46 -22.05 -20.35
N ILE A 70 9.74 -21.02 -20.81
CA ILE A 70 9.22 -20.96 -22.19
C ILE A 70 9.90 -19.92 -23.08
N SER A 71 10.70 -19.00 -22.52
CA SER A 71 11.25 -17.85 -23.23
C SER A 71 12.15 -18.19 -24.42
N SER A 72 12.75 -19.37 -24.43
CA SER A 72 13.67 -19.82 -25.48
C SER A 72 12.98 -20.56 -26.63
N TYR A 73 11.65 -20.70 -26.60
CA TYR A 73 10.88 -21.48 -27.58
C TYR A 73 9.68 -20.70 -28.12
N PRO A 74 9.27 -20.97 -29.38
CA PRO A 74 8.01 -20.46 -29.93
C PRO A 74 6.78 -20.89 -29.11
N LEU A 75 5.75 -20.04 -29.01
CA LEU A 75 4.59 -20.27 -28.14
C LEU A 75 3.69 -21.42 -28.63
N ASP A 76 3.68 -21.71 -29.93
CA ASP A 76 2.91 -22.81 -30.54
C ASP A 76 3.36 -24.21 -30.09
N ARG A 77 4.59 -24.32 -29.58
CA ARG A 77 5.11 -25.55 -28.95
C ARG A 77 4.54 -25.79 -27.57
N PHE A 78 3.80 -24.86 -26.99
CA PHE A 78 3.20 -25.03 -25.67
C PHE A 78 1.68 -25.19 -25.75
N LEU A 79 1.16 -25.94 -24.78
CA LEU A 79 -0.25 -26.11 -24.54
C LEU A 79 -0.48 -25.94 -23.04
N ALA A 80 -1.27 -24.96 -22.65
CA ALA A 80 -1.72 -24.83 -21.29
C ALA A 80 -2.90 -25.75 -21.05
N ILE A 81 -2.97 -26.37 -19.87
CA ILE A 81 -4.14 -27.16 -19.47
C ILE A 81 -4.65 -26.66 -18.12
N SER A 82 -5.98 -26.66 -17.95
CA SER A 82 -6.68 -26.25 -16.75
C SER A 82 -7.64 -27.33 -16.28
N PHE A 83 -7.49 -27.72 -15.01
CA PHE A 83 -8.39 -28.62 -14.29
C PHE A 83 -9.18 -27.87 -13.20
N ALA A 84 -9.22 -26.53 -13.24
CA ALA A 84 -9.90 -25.71 -12.24
C ALA A 84 -11.42 -25.95 -12.23
N GLY A 85 -11.99 -26.19 -13.41
CA GLY A 85 -13.41 -26.51 -13.60
C GLY A 85 -13.74 -27.99 -13.42
N PHE A 86 -12.74 -28.86 -13.33
CA PHE A 86 -12.93 -30.31 -13.27
C PHE A 86 -13.19 -30.76 -11.84
N ARG A 87 -14.45 -31.07 -11.56
CA ARG A 87 -14.97 -31.44 -10.24
C ARG A 87 -15.78 -32.74 -10.34
N PRO A 88 -15.90 -33.50 -9.25
CA PRO A 88 -16.70 -34.73 -9.24
C PRO A 88 -18.17 -34.45 -9.59
N LEU A 89 -18.76 -35.29 -10.44
CA LEU A 89 -20.20 -35.26 -10.74
C LEU A 89 -20.97 -36.03 -9.66
N TYR A 90 -21.79 -35.32 -8.89
CA TYR A 90 -22.62 -35.94 -7.85
C TYR A 90 -24.00 -36.38 -8.36
N ASN A 91 -24.53 -35.71 -9.40
CA ASN A 91 -25.79 -36.04 -10.04
C ASN A 91 -25.49 -36.64 -11.42
N GLN A 92 -25.73 -37.94 -11.59
CA GLN A 92 -25.62 -38.61 -12.89
C GLN A 92 -27.02 -38.76 -13.50
N SER A 93 -27.22 -38.30 -14.73
CA SER A 93 -28.43 -38.64 -15.48
C SER A 93 -28.39 -40.11 -15.91
N THR A 94 -29.48 -40.83 -15.67
CA THR A 94 -29.67 -42.26 -15.96
C THR A 94 -29.56 -42.63 -17.45
N GLU A 95 -29.41 -41.65 -18.35
CA GLU A 95 -29.41 -41.83 -19.81
C GLU A 95 -28.02 -41.77 -20.46
N THR A 96 -26.93 -41.67 -19.69
CA THR A 96 -25.57 -41.53 -20.26
C THR A 96 -24.85 -42.86 -20.46
N VAL A 97 -24.42 -43.14 -21.71
CA VAL A 97 -23.59 -44.30 -22.08
C VAL A 97 -22.15 -44.03 -21.62
N GLY A 98 -21.69 -44.73 -20.58
CA GLY A 98 -20.32 -44.67 -20.05
C GLY A 98 -20.23 -44.02 -18.66
N THR A 99 -19.33 -44.52 -17.81
CA THR A 99 -19.14 -43.97 -16.45
C THR A 99 -18.24 -42.73 -16.47
N GLN A 100 -18.78 -41.58 -16.06
CA GLN A 100 -18.00 -40.34 -15.89
C GLN A 100 -17.38 -40.27 -14.47
N PRO A 101 -16.24 -39.55 -14.30
CA PRO A 101 -15.64 -39.29 -12.99
C PRO A 101 -16.62 -38.66 -11.96
N SER A 102 -17.04 -39.43 -10.95
CA SER A 102 -18.01 -39.00 -9.93
C SER A 102 -17.39 -38.78 -8.55
N THR A 103 -16.15 -39.22 -8.34
CA THR A 103 -15.41 -39.05 -7.09
C THR A 103 -14.14 -38.19 -7.25
N PRO A 104 -13.67 -37.51 -6.19
CA PRO A 104 -12.38 -36.80 -6.22
C PRO A 104 -11.19 -37.68 -6.62
N ARG A 105 -11.26 -38.98 -6.27
CA ARG A 105 -10.23 -39.95 -6.61
C ARG A 105 -10.22 -40.23 -8.11
N GLU A 106 -11.39 -40.49 -8.69
CA GLU A 106 -11.54 -40.70 -10.14
C GLU A 106 -11.12 -39.49 -10.96
N CYS A 107 -11.50 -38.26 -10.56
CA CYS A 107 -11.02 -37.05 -11.23
C CYS A 107 -9.48 -36.94 -11.16
N THR A 108 -8.89 -37.30 -10.03
CA THR A 108 -7.42 -37.31 -9.86
C THR A 108 -6.78 -38.35 -10.78
N ASP A 109 -7.31 -39.57 -10.80
CA ASP A 109 -6.78 -40.69 -11.59
C ASP A 109 -6.95 -40.43 -13.10
N TYR A 110 -8.05 -39.79 -13.52
CA TYR A 110 -8.25 -39.29 -14.88
C TYR A 110 -7.20 -38.24 -15.26
N THR A 111 -6.98 -37.25 -14.38
CA THR A 111 -5.95 -36.21 -14.57
C THR A 111 -4.56 -36.82 -14.75
N VAL A 112 -4.22 -37.83 -13.93
CA VAL A 112 -2.94 -38.56 -14.03
C VAL A 112 -2.83 -39.27 -15.39
N ARG A 113 -3.85 -40.00 -15.83
CA ARG A 113 -3.83 -40.69 -17.13
C ARG A 113 -3.67 -39.72 -18.31
N LEU A 114 -4.44 -38.64 -18.31
CA LEU A 114 -4.39 -37.61 -19.35
C LEU A 114 -2.98 -37.04 -19.47
N LEU A 115 -2.40 -36.60 -18.36
CA LEU A 115 -1.08 -35.99 -18.36
C LEU A 115 0.06 -36.99 -18.63
N ARG A 116 -0.11 -38.28 -18.30
CA ARG A 116 0.85 -39.36 -18.66
C ARG A 116 0.86 -39.66 -20.15
N SER A 117 -0.32 -39.69 -20.77
CA SER A 117 -0.48 -39.93 -22.21
C SER A 117 -0.07 -38.71 -23.02
N GLY A 118 -0.29 -37.51 -22.48
CA GLY A 118 -0.20 -36.27 -23.24
C GLY A 118 -1.46 -36.03 -24.09
N VAL A 119 -1.49 -34.88 -24.76
CA VAL A 119 -2.61 -34.48 -25.62
C VAL A 119 -2.08 -34.27 -27.03
N CYS A 120 -2.70 -34.89 -28.04
CA CYS A 120 -2.35 -34.72 -29.44
C CYS A 120 -3.35 -33.80 -30.13
N ILE A 121 -2.88 -32.74 -30.78
CA ILE A 121 -3.71 -31.81 -31.55
C ILE A 121 -3.11 -31.69 -32.95
N ASN A 122 -3.88 -32.01 -33.98
CA ASN A 122 -3.45 -31.96 -35.39
C ASN A 122 -2.10 -32.67 -35.62
N GLY A 123 -1.93 -33.85 -35.02
CA GLY A 123 -0.71 -34.66 -35.15
C GLY A 123 0.46 -34.23 -34.26
N VAL A 124 0.34 -33.15 -33.48
CA VAL A 124 1.39 -32.68 -32.56
C VAL A 124 1.08 -33.16 -31.14
N LEU A 125 1.96 -33.99 -30.57
CA LEU A 125 1.83 -34.48 -29.20
C LEU A 125 2.45 -33.50 -28.19
N TYR A 126 1.66 -33.09 -27.20
CA TYR A 126 2.07 -32.26 -26.08
C TYR A 126 2.19 -33.11 -24.81
N ASN A 127 3.37 -33.12 -24.19
CA ASN A 127 3.66 -33.87 -22.97
C ASN A 127 3.83 -32.95 -21.75
N PHE A 128 3.58 -33.45 -20.54
CA PHE A 128 3.71 -32.66 -19.30
C PHE A 128 5.09 -32.03 -19.16
N PHE A 129 5.14 -30.71 -18.94
CA PHE A 129 6.38 -29.96 -18.81
C PHE A 129 6.60 -29.45 -17.38
N GLY A 130 5.61 -28.75 -16.84
CA GLY A 130 5.70 -28.24 -15.47
C GLY A 130 4.65 -27.18 -15.13
N HIS A 131 4.78 -26.65 -13.93
CA HIS A 131 3.88 -25.64 -13.39
C HIS A 131 4.63 -24.76 -12.38
N SER A 132 4.20 -23.51 -12.23
CA SER A 132 4.57 -22.66 -11.09
C SER A 132 3.74 -23.01 -9.84
N ASN A 133 4.07 -22.37 -8.71
CA ASN A 133 3.26 -22.52 -7.49
C ASN A 133 1.85 -21.90 -7.65
N SER A 134 1.74 -20.80 -8.40
CA SER A 134 0.43 -20.21 -8.70
C SER A 134 -0.40 -21.12 -9.58
N GLN A 135 0.23 -21.71 -10.60
CA GLN A 135 -0.40 -22.68 -11.51
C GLN A 135 -0.84 -23.94 -10.76
N LEU A 136 -0.03 -24.46 -9.83
CA LEU A 136 -0.40 -25.56 -8.93
C LEU A 136 -1.69 -25.24 -8.16
N LYS A 137 -1.76 -24.05 -7.53
CA LYS A 137 -2.93 -23.59 -6.77
C LYS A 137 -4.17 -23.41 -7.64
N SER A 138 -4.02 -22.93 -8.87
CA SER A 138 -5.12 -22.78 -9.83
C SER A 138 -5.44 -24.07 -10.61
N ARG A 139 -4.78 -25.20 -10.30
CA ARG A 139 -4.90 -26.47 -11.04
C ARG A 139 -4.64 -26.32 -12.54
N THR A 140 -3.65 -25.52 -12.91
CA THR A 140 -3.19 -25.35 -14.29
C THR A 140 -1.74 -25.81 -14.45
N CYS A 141 -1.36 -26.29 -15.63
CA CYS A 141 0.04 -26.60 -15.94
C CYS A 141 0.32 -26.39 -17.44
N LEU A 142 1.61 -26.46 -17.82
CA LEU A 142 2.05 -26.37 -19.20
C LEU A 142 2.50 -27.74 -19.70
N LEU A 143 2.14 -28.02 -20.94
CA LEU A 143 2.62 -29.13 -21.74
C LEU A 143 3.50 -28.58 -22.87
N PHE A 144 4.43 -29.40 -23.34
CA PHE A 144 5.42 -29.06 -24.35
C PHE A 144 5.39 -30.06 -25.51
N ALA A 145 5.42 -29.55 -26.75
CA ALA A 145 5.50 -30.31 -27.99
C ALA A 145 6.92 -30.84 -28.18
N ALA A 146 7.25 -31.87 -27.40
CA ALA A 146 8.54 -32.56 -27.40
C ALA A 146 8.36 -33.96 -26.79
N SER A 147 9.29 -34.85 -27.08
CA SER A 147 9.39 -36.15 -26.40
C SER A 147 9.67 -35.99 -24.90
N LYS A 148 9.40 -37.03 -24.12
CA LYS A 148 9.63 -37.01 -22.66
C LYS A 148 11.12 -36.87 -22.34
N GLU A 149 11.98 -37.45 -23.17
CA GLU A 149 13.43 -37.39 -23.07
C GLU A 149 13.96 -35.98 -23.33
N GLU A 150 13.43 -35.29 -24.34
CA GLU A 150 13.76 -33.88 -24.63
C GLU A 150 13.27 -32.95 -23.53
N ILE A 151 12.07 -33.17 -22.98
CA ILE A 151 11.55 -32.43 -21.83
C ILE A 151 12.48 -32.59 -20.64
N LYS A 152 12.89 -33.82 -20.32
CA LYS A 152 13.82 -34.09 -19.23
C LYS A 152 15.14 -33.33 -19.42
N LYS A 153 15.75 -33.44 -20.61
CA LYS A 153 16.97 -32.67 -20.94
C LYS A 153 16.77 -31.16 -20.82
N ALA A 154 15.62 -30.65 -21.26
CA ALA A 154 15.30 -29.24 -21.16
C ALA A 154 15.17 -28.78 -19.71
N VAL A 155 14.54 -29.57 -18.83
CA VAL A 155 14.44 -29.27 -17.39
C VAL A 155 15.81 -29.35 -16.72
N ASP A 156 16.59 -30.40 -16.99
CA ASP A 156 17.92 -30.60 -16.41
C ASP A 156 18.90 -29.48 -16.81
N ALA A 157 18.75 -28.93 -18.03
CA ALA A 157 19.53 -27.76 -18.48
C ALA A 157 19.21 -26.46 -17.71
N MET A 158 18.05 -26.36 -17.06
CA MET A 158 17.64 -25.15 -16.34
C MET A 158 18.27 -25.02 -14.95
N GLY A 159 18.80 -26.10 -14.37
CA GLY A 159 19.40 -26.09 -13.03
C GLY A 159 19.69 -27.48 -12.47
N ASP A 160 20.51 -27.51 -11.43
CA ASP A 160 20.79 -28.71 -10.63
C ASP A 160 19.69 -28.89 -9.57
N PHE A 161 18.93 -29.97 -9.74
CA PHE A 161 17.83 -30.35 -8.84
C PHE A 161 18.09 -31.68 -8.11
N ASP A 162 19.28 -32.26 -8.22
CA ASP A 162 19.57 -33.62 -7.75
C ASP A 162 19.65 -33.72 -6.23
N LYS A 163 20.02 -32.61 -5.57
CA LYS A 163 20.06 -32.52 -4.11
C LYS A 163 18.69 -32.53 -3.45
N MET A 164 17.60 -32.46 -4.22
CA MET A 164 16.23 -32.40 -3.69
C MET A 164 15.73 -33.80 -3.33
N LYS A 165 15.45 -34.02 -2.04
CA LYS A 165 15.05 -35.33 -1.50
C LYS A 165 13.55 -35.64 -1.55
N THR A 166 12.71 -34.66 -1.89
CA THR A 166 11.25 -34.83 -1.96
C THR A 166 10.68 -34.28 -3.26
N VAL A 167 9.64 -34.94 -3.78
CA VAL A 167 8.95 -34.54 -5.02
C VAL A 167 8.43 -33.10 -4.91
N GLN A 168 7.86 -32.76 -3.75
CA GLN A 168 7.36 -31.44 -3.41
C GLN A 168 8.45 -30.37 -3.56
N LYS A 169 9.63 -30.57 -2.96
CA LYS A 169 10.76 -29.65 -3.08
C LYS A 169 11.22 -29.53 -4.53
N LYS A 170 11.43 -30.65 -5.23
CA LYS A 170 11.88 -30.65 -6.62
C LYS A 170 10.89 -29.89 -7.53
N ALA A 171 9.59 -30.19 -7.43
CA ALA A 171 8.55 -29.48 -8.16
C ALA A 171 8.49 -27.97 -7.82
N LYS A 172 8.59 -27.61 -6.53
CA LYS A 172 8.60 -26.21 -6.06
C LYS A 172 9.83 -25.43 -6.56
N ARG A 173 10.98 -26.09 -6.75
CA ARG A 173 12.20 -25.46 -7.31
C ARG A 173 12.13 -25.29 -8.82
N ILE A 174 11.75 -26.34 -9.55
CA ILE A 174 11.54 -26.27 -11.01
C ILE A 174 10.47 -25.23 -11.34
N GLY A 175 9.37 -25.21 -10.58
CA GLY A 175 8.27 -24.24 -10.77
C GLY A 175 8.65 -22.77 -10.60
N LEU A 176 9.84 -22.45 -10.08
CA LEU A 176 10.37 -21.08 -10.06
C LEU A 176 10.68 -20.55 -11.46
N LEU A 177 10.94 -21.45 -12.43
CA LEU A 177 11.23 -21.11 -13.81
C LEU A 177 9.95 -20.84 -14.61
N PHE A 178 8.84 -21.45 -14.17
CA PHE A 178 7.49 -21.30 -14.72
C PHE A 178 6.72 -20.10 -14.14
N SER A 179 7.30 -19.40 -13.16
CA SER A 179 6.67 -18.22 -12.56
C SER A 179 6.64 -17.07 -13.57
N THR A 180 5.48 -16.45 -13.74
CA THR A 180 5.33 -15.26 -14.60
C THR A 180 6.28 -14.17 -14.13
N ALA A 181 7.07 -13.61 -15.04
CA ALA A 181 8.01 -12.56 -14.72
C ALA A 181 8.07 -11.51 -15.84
N HIS A 182 8.12 -10.25 -15.42
CA HIS A 182 8.17 -9.08 -16.28
C HIS A 182 9.63 -8.60 -16.38
N ALA A 183 10.04 -8.18 -17.59
CA ALA A 183 11.39 -7.75 -17.94
C ALA A 183 12.49 -8.81 -17.69
N ALA A 184 12.99 -9.44 -18.75
CA ALA A 184 14.21 -10.24 -18.71
C ALA A 184 15.40 -9.34 -19.07
N LEU A 185 16.22 -9.02 -18.07
CA LEU A 185 17.50 -8.34 -18.24
C LEU A 185 18.61 -9.38 -18.04
N PRO A 186 19.52 -9.60 -18.98
CA PRO A 186 20.71 -10.39 -18.69
C PRO A 186 21.54 -9.64 -17.64
N VAL A 187 21.77 -10.27 -16.48
CA VAL A 187 22.67 -9.76 -15.45
C VAL A 187 23.82 -10.73 -15.30
N ASP A 188 25.02 -10.25 -15.61
CA ASP A 188 26.24 -11.05 -15.53
C ASP A 188 26.50 -11.48 -14.06
N PRO A 189 26.76 -12.77 -13.79
CA PRO A 189 27.13 -13.26 -12.47
C PRO A 189 28.32 -12.52 -11.83
N SER A 190 29.29 -12.05 -12.62
CA SER A 190 30.45 -11.28 -12.13
C SER A 190 30.05 -9.94 -11.48
N ARG A 191 28.87 -9.43 -11.82
CA ARG A 191 28.30 -8.19 -11.25
C ARG A 191 27.39 -8.48 -10.06
N CYS A 192 27.34 -9.72 -9.59
CA CYS A 192 26.60 -10.14 -8.41
C CYS A 192 27.57 -10.53 -7.29
N GLN A 193 27.25 -10.15 -6.07
CA GLN A 193 28.03 -10.47 -4.89
C GLN A 193 27.19 -11.32 -3.93
N ASP A 194 27.70 -12.47 -3.50
CA ASP A 194 27.10 -13.22 -2.38
C ASP A 194 27.52 -12.57 -1.05
N ILE A 195 26.56 -12.26 -0.18
CA ILE A 195 26.76 -11.71 1.16
C ILE A 195 26.16 -12.67 2.22
N PRO A 196 26.73 -12.74 3.44
CA PRO A 196 26.23 -13.63 4.50
C PRO A 196 24.82 -13.22 4.94
N ASP A 197 24.03 -14.16 5.45
CA ASP A 197 22.78 -13.82 6.15
C ASP A 197 23.08 -13.27 7.56
N ILE A 198 22.17 -12.43 8.09
CA ILE A 198 22.20 -12.07 9.51
C ILE A 198 21.36 -13.12 10.24
N GLU A 199 22.00 -13.94 11.06
CA GLU A 199 21.39 -15.10 11.70
C GLU A 199 21.90 -15.32 13.12
N THR A 200 21.07 -15.99 13.92
CA THR A 200 21.44 -16.60 15.20
C THR A 200 21.51 -18.12 15.02
N ALA A 201 21.74 -18.87 16.10
CA ALA A 201 21.70 -20.34 16.03
C ALA A 201 20.34 -20.88 15.55
N ASP A 202 19.25 -20.18 15.88
CA ASP A 202 17.89 -20.65 15.67
C ASP A 202 17.17 -19.98 14.50
N TYR A 203 17.55 -18.75 14.13
CA TYR A 203 16.78 -17.92 13.19
C TYR A 203 17.63 -17.13 12.21
N VAL A 204 17.09 -16.91 11.00
CA VAL A 204 17.67 -16.05 9.97
C VAL A 204 16.84 -14.77 9.84
N PHE A 205 17.41 -13.63 10.21
CA PHE A 205 16.72 -12.32 10.19
C PHE A 205 16.60 -11.71 8.80
N THR A 206 17.42 -12.19 7.86
CA THR A 206 17.47 -11.69 6.47
C THR A 206 16.93 -12.71 5.47
N ASP A 207 16.15 -13.72 5.90
CA ASP A 207 15.69 -14.80 5.01
C ASP A 207 14.86 -14.24 3.85
N GLY A 208 15.53 -14.06 2.72
CA GLY A 208 14.93 -13.55 1.50
C GLY A 208 15.16 -12.12 1.10
N CYS A 209 15.98 -11.38 1.82
CA CYS A 209 16.19 -9.98 1.52
C CYS A 209 17.63 -9.72 1.06
N GLY A 210 17.79 -9.48 -0.24
CA GLY A 210 19.04 -9.01 -0.86
C GLY A 210 19.04 -7.50 -1.11
N LEU A 211 20.08 -6.99 -1.77
CA LEU A 211 20.23 -5.58 -2.11
C LEU A 211 20.41 -5.39 -3.63
N ILE A 212 19.89 -4.29 -4.16
CA ILE A 212 19.95 -3.91 -5.57
C ILE A 212 20.50 -2.50 -5.75
N ALA A 213 21.37 -2.33 -6.75
CA ALA A 213 21.98 -1.05 -7.07
C ALA A 213 20.98 -0.04 -7.67
N PRO A 214 21.12 1.28 -7.38
CA PRO A 214 20.24 2.32 -7.94
C PRO A 214 20.24 2.41 -9.46
N HIS A 215 21.33 2.01 -10.13
CA HIS A 215 21.38 1.98 -11.59
C HIS A 215 20.42 0.92 -12.15
N LEU A 216 20.47 -0.30 -11.62
CA LEU A 216 19.63 -1.40 -12.09
C LEU A 216 18.15 -1.13 -11.80
N THR A 217 17.81 -0.52 -10.66
CA THR A 217 16.41 -0.16 -10.35
C THR A 217 15.83 0.87 -11.32
N ARG A 218 16.60 1.89 -11.71
CA ARG A 218 16.16 2.88 -12.72
C ARG A 218 15.99 2.26 -14.10
N ASP A 219 16.87 1.34 -14.49
CA ASP A 219 16.75 0.63 -15.77
C ASP A 219 15.52 -0.29 -15.80
N LEU A 220 15.26 -1.00 -14.69
CA LEU A 220 14.04 -1.78 -14.51
C LEU A 220 12.80 -0.90 -14.61
N ALA A 221 12.76 0.23 -13.89
CA ALA A 221 11.66 1.18 -13.95
C ALA A 221 11.42 1.72 -15.36
N ARG A 222 12.49 2.02 -16.11
CA ARG A 222 12.41 2.47 -17.52
C ARG A 222 11.80 1.39 -18.42
N ARG A 223 12.32 0.16 -18.36
CA ARG A 223 11.89 -0.96 -19.25
C ARG A 223 10.48 -1.43 -18.94
N MET A 224 10.13 -1.50 -17.67
CA MET A 224 8.80 -1.89 -17.22
C MET A 224 7.78 -0.74 -17.30
N ARG A 225 8.22 0.45 -17.76
CA ARG A 225 7.41 1.68 -17.86
C ARG A 225 6.68 1.99 -16.56
N ILE A 226 7.39 1.85 -15.44
CA ILE A 226 6.85 2.15 -14.10
C ILE A 226 6.71 3.66 -14.01
N ALA A 227 5.46 4.12 -14.00
CA ALA A 227 5.09 5.48 -13.69
C ALA A 227 4.40 5.54 -12.32
N PHE A 228 4.15 6.75 -11.86
CA PHE A 228 3.28 7.14 -10.77
C PHE A 228 2.77 8.56 -11.09
N ARG A 229 1.46 8.79 -11.20
CA ARG A 229 0.80 10.01 -11.71
C ARG A 229 1.45 10.61 -12.97
N ASN A 230 1.63 9.78 -14.00
CA ASN A 230 2.36 10.13 -15.23
C ASN A 230 3.84 10.55 -15.05
N VAL A 231 4.38 10.51 -13.82
CA VAL A 231 5.79 10.73 -13.51
C VAL A 231 6.50 9.39 -13.40
N ARG A 232 7.73 9.26 -13.90
CA ARG A 232 8.49 8.01 -13.76
C ARG A 232 8.79 7.75 -12.27
N TYR A 233 8.44 6.56 -11.77
CA TYR A 233 8.67 6.14 -10.39
C TYR A 233 9.67 4.98 -10.34
N THR A 234 10.58 5.01 -9.36
CA THR A 234 11.53 3.92 -9.11
C THR A 234 11.18 3.24 -7.79
N PRO A 235 10.67 1.99 -7.81
CA PRO A 235 10.36 1.24 -6.60
C PRO A 235 11.57 1.01 -5.70
N SER A 236 11.32 0.91 -4.39
CA SER A 236 12.36 0.61 -3.39
C SER A 236 12.63 -0.88 -3.23
N VAL A 237 11.65 -1.73 -3.55
CA VAL A 237 11.73 -3.18 -3.38
C VAL A 237 11.34 -3.88 -4.67
N PHE A 238 12.05 -4.94 -5.04
CA PHE A 238 11.71 -5.79 -6.18
C PHE A 238 11.66 -7.25 -5.73
N GLN A 239 10.57 -7.96 -6.02
CA GLN A 239 10.52 -9.41 -5.92
C GLN A 239 11.05 -10.02 -7.21
N ILE A 240 12.14 -10.78 -7.10
CA ILE A 240 12.95 -11.20 -8.24
C ILE A 240 12.98 -12.71 -8.44
N ARG A 241 13.35 -13.11 -9.66
CA ARG A 241 13.82 -14.44 -10.04
C ARG A 241 15.10 -14.25 -10.84
N TYR A 242 16.19 -14.82 -10.39
CA TYR A 242 17.49 -14.75 -11.07
C TYR A 242 18.25 -16.04 -10.81
N ARG A 243 18.50 -16.84 -11.85
CA ARG A 243 19.12 -18.18 -11.71
C ARG A 243 18.35 -19.01 -10.66
N GLY A 244 19.05 -19.56 -9.66
CA GLY A 244 18.47 -20.20 -8.48
C GLY A 244 18.10 -19.26 -7.33
N TYR A 245 18.38 -17.96 -7.44
CA TYR A 245 17.98 -16.94 -6.47
C TYR A 245 16.53 -16.51 -6.72
N ARG A 246 15.77 -16.40 -5.63
CA ARG A 246 14.43 -15.79 -5.62
C ARG A 246 14.34 -14.82 -4.45
N ARG A 247 13.15 -14.27 -4.21
CA ARG A 247 12.76 -13.46 -3.03
C ARG A 247 12.87 -11.96 -3.32
N VAL A 248 13.11 -11.09 -2.33
CA VAL A 248 13.11 -9.63 -2.53
C VAL A 248 14.52 -9.04 -2.53
N VAL A 249 14.70 -7.93 -3.24
CA VAL A 249 15.88 -7.08 -3.16
C VAL A 249 15.46 -5.65 -2.87
N THR A 250 16.17 -5.00 -1.96
CA THR A 250 15.92 -3.60 -1.59
C THR A 250 16.99 -2.67 -2.14
N LEU A 251 16.59 -1.45 -2.50
CA LEU A 251 17.49 -0.43 -2.98
C LEU A 251 18.60 -0.15 -1.94
N ASP A 252 19.86 -0.19 -2.36
CA ASP A 252 21.01 0.23 -1.55
C ASP A 252 21.68 1.46 -2.19
N PRO A 253 21.43 2.68 -1.67
CA PRO A 253 22.02 3.89 -2.20
C PRO A 253 23.54 3.93 -2.18
N SER A 254 24.22 3.07 -1.42
CA SER A 254 25.70 3.01 -1.37
C SER A 254 26.32 2.34 -2.60
N MET A 255 25.55 1.52 -3.35
CA MET A 255 26.00 0.79 -4.54
C MET A 255 26.07 1.68 -5.80
N LYS A 256 26.76 2.83 -5.73
CA LYS A 256 26.82 3.83 -6.82
C LYS A 256 27.84 3.53 -7.91
N GLY A 257 28.85 2.69 -7.63
CA GLY A 257 30.00 2.45 -8.52
C GLY A 257 29.71 1.64 -9.78
N GLY A 258 28.50 1.09 -9.95
CA GLY A 258 28.11 0.35 -11.15
C GLY A 258 28.76 -1.04 -11.31
N GLU A 259 29.84 -1.36 -10.60
CA GLU A 259 30.50 -2.66 -10.65
C GLU A 259 29.58 -3.79 -10.17
N THR A 260 29.12 -3.71 -8.91
CA THR A 260 28.15 -4.65 -8.34
C THR A 260 26.71 -4.15 -8.51
N LEU A 261 25.87 -4.97 -9.14
CA LEU A 261 24.45 -4.68 -9.35
C LEU A 261 23.53 -5.31 -8.30
N LEU A 262 23.92 -6.47 -7.76
CA LEU A 262 23.13 -7.23 -6.81
C LEU A 262 24.02 -7.76 -5.68
N LYS A 263 23.53 -7.66 -4.44
CA LYS A 263 24.07 -8.41 -3.30
C LYS A 263 23.03 -9.43 -2.85
N LEU A 264 23.34 -10.72 -2.97
CA LEU A 264 22.42 -11.83 -2.77
C LEU A 264 22.84 -12.66 -1.55
N ARG A 265 21.88 -13.26 -0.84
CA ARG A 265 22.15 -14.05 0.37
C ARG A 265 22.00 -15.54 0.13
N LYS A 266 22.63 -16.36 0.99
CA LYS A 266 22.54 -17.83 0.94
C LYS A 266 21.09 -18.30 1.06
N SER A 267 20.32 -17.68 1.95
CA SER A 267 18.89 -17.92 2.15
C SER A 267 18.05 -17.73 0.87
N MET A 268 18.49 -16.87 -0.06
CA MET A 268 17.81 -16.63 -1.34
C MET A 268 18.08 -17.72 -2.39
N ARG A 269 19.21 -18.42 -2.32
CA ARG A 269 19.62 -19.43 -3.31
C ARG A 269 18.93 -20.77 -3.07
N LYS A 270 17.99 -21.10 -3.94
CA LYS A 270 17.12 -22.28 -3.81
C LYS A 270 17.59 -23.50 -4.58
N PHE A 271 18.41 -23.31 -5.62
CA PHE A 271 19.11 -24.34 -6.39
C PHE A 271 20.36 -23.73 -7.05
N THR A 272 21.22 -24.55 -7.65
CA THR A 272 22.46 -24.13 -8.35
C THR A 272 22.42 -24.50 -9.83
N GLY A 273 23.39 -24.05 -10.62
CA GLY A 273 23.46 -24.38 -12.05
C GLY A 273 22.55 -23.53 -12.95
N GLY A 274 22.35 -23.99 -14.19
CA GLY A 274 21.61 -23.31 -15.25
C GLY A 274 22.45 -22.29 -16.03
N THR A 275 22.14 -22.14 -17.32
CA THR A 275 22.79 -21.20 -18.25
C THR A 275 22.02 -19.88 -18.42
N ASP A 276 20.86 -19.76 -17.80
CA ASP A 276 19.99 -18.59 -17.88
C ASP A 276 20.46 -17.47 -16.93
N TYR A 277 20.95 -16.37 -17.50
CA TYR A 277 21.33 -15.15 -16.78
C TYR A 277 20.23 -14.08 -16.79
N GLY A 278 19.00 -14.45 -17.15
CA GLY A 278 17.82 -13.60 -17.08
C GLY A 278 17.48 -13.24 -15.64
N PHE A 279 17.67 -11.97 -15.30
CA PHE A 279 17.09 -11.33 -14.14
C PHE A 279 15.66 -10.92 -14.48
N SER A 280 14.70 -11.42 -13.71
CA SER A 280 13.28 -11.14 -13.94
C SER A 280 12.58 -10.63 -12.69
N VAL A 281 11.67 -9.68 -12.86
CA VAL A 281 10.88 -9.09 -11.78
C VAL A 281 9.48 -9.69 -11.79
N VAL A 282 9.10 -10.33 -10.68
CA VAL A 282 7.75 -10.87 -10.48
C VAL A 282 6.81 -9.74 -10.06
N GLU A 283 7.23 -9.03 -9.01
CA GLU A 283 6.51 -7.90 -8.45
C GLU A 283 7.53 -6.89 -7.91
N TYR A 284 7.08 -5.71 -7.52
CA TYR A 284 7.91 -4.68 -6.88
C TYR A 284 7.07 -3.99 -5.81
N SER A 285 7.67 -3.14 -4.97
CA SER A 285 6.93 -2.31 -4.01
C SER A 285 5.91 -1.46 -4.77
N LYS A 286 4.73 -2.07 -4.88
CA LYS A 286 3.45 -1.59 -5.34
C LYS A 286 2.59 -1.82 -4.12
N ALA A 287 2.06 -0.79 -3.50
CA ALA A 287 0.93 -1.07 -2.64
C ALA A 287 -0.27 -1.36 -3.57
N GLY A 288 -0.67 -2.63 -3.68
CA GLY A 288 -1.88 -3.10 -4.39
C GLY A 288 -1.73 -3.41 -5.89
N LEU A 289 -2.23 -4.57 -6.35
CA LEU A 289 -2.28 -4.98 -7.77
C LEU A 289 -3.48 -4.34 -8.53
N PRO A 290 -3.40 -4.16 -9.87
CA PRO A 290 -2.22 -3.89 -10.67
C PRO A 290 -2.14 -2.39 -11.00
N ALA A 291 -0.96 -1.82 -10.73
CA ALA A 291 -0.45 -0.54 -11.21
C ALA A 291 -0.54 0.70 -10.30
N TRP A 292 -0.27 0.64 -8.98
CA TRP A 292 0.22 1.84 -8.25
C TRP A 292 0.70 1.61 -6.79
N PRO A 293 1.25 2.63 -6.09
CA PRO A 293 1.74 2.57 -4.71
C PRO A 293 0.72 2.92 -3.60
N TYR A 294 -0.55 2.45 -3.65
CA TYR A 294 -1.57 2.75 -2.60
C TYR A 294 -2.57 1.63 -2.23
N GLY A 295 -2.11 0.42 -1.99
CA GLY A 295 -2.93 -0.72 -1.58
C GLY A 295 -3.36 -0.55 -0.14
N PHE A 296 -4.60 -0.10 0.07
CA PHE A 296 -5.18 -0.04 1.40
C PHE A 296 -5.38 -1.45 1.98
N GLY A 297 -5.17 -1.54 3.29
CA GLY A 297 -5.46 -2.76 4.03
C GLY A 297 -6.97 -2.94 4.22
N HIS A 298 -7.39 -4.20 4.27
CA HIS A 298 -8.77 -4.58 4.56
C HIS A 298 -8.79 -5.59 5.70
N LEU A 299 -9.74 -5.46 6.62
CA LEU A 299 -10.01 -6.46 7.63
C LEU A 299 -10.84 -7.59 7.02
N ASN A 300 -10.34 -8.82 7.14
CA ASN A 300 -11.05 -10.05 6.83
C ASN A 300 -11.59 -10.70 8.12
N ASP A 301 -12.37 -11.76 7.95
CA ASP A 301 -12.95 -12.51 9.07
C ASP A 301 -11.89 -12.91 10.10
N GLU A 302 -10.75 -13.44 9.65
CA GLU A 302 -9.67 -13.88 10.54
C GLU A 302 -9.11 -12.75 11.39
N VAL A 303 -8.70 -11.64 10.78
CA VAL A 303 -8.11 -10.51 11.50
C VAL A 303 -9.14 -9.91 12.48
N ILE A 304 -10.43 -9.89 12.13
CA ILE A 304 -11.49 -9.37 13.00
C ILE A 304 -11.63 -10.21 14.27
N ILE A 305 -11.66 -11.54 14.15
CA ILE A 305 -11.72 -12.44 15.32
C ILE A 305 -10.52 -12.20 16.23
N LEU A 306 -9.33 -12.09 15.64
CA LEU A 306 -8.11 -11.93 16.42
C LEU A 306 -8.04 -10.56 17.10
N LEU A 307 -8.41 -9.47 16.41
CA LEU A 307 -8.53 -8.14 17.01
C LEU A 307 -9.54 -8.12 18.16
N HIS A 308 -10.69 -8.75 17.99
CA HIS A 308 -11.68 -8.88 19.06
C HIS A 308 -11.12 -9.66 20.26
N SER A 309 -10.40 -10.76 20.02
CA SER A 309 -9.77 -11.55 21.09
C SER A 309 -8.67 -10.78 21.85
N LEU A 310 -8.08 -9.76 21.23
CA LEU A 310 -7.09 -8.87 21.83
C LEU A 310 -7.72 -7.63 22.49
N GLY A 311 -9.05 -7.57 22.58
CA GLY A 311 -9.79 -6.54 23.32
C GLY A 311 -10.30 -5.37 22.49
N ILE A 312 -10.25 -5.42 21.15
CA ILE A 312 -10.96 -4.46 20.31
C ILE A 312 -12.46 -4.78 20.34
N THR A 313 -13.29 -3.80 20.71
CA THR A 313 -14.71 -4.07 20.96
C THR A 313 -15.52 -4.22 19.67
N SER A 314 -16.64 -4.94 19.76
CA SER A 314 -17.56 -5.13 18.63
C SER A 314 -18.11 -3.82 18.09
N GLU A 315 -18.34 -2.82 18.94
CA GLU A 315 -18.82 -1.49 18.55
C GLU A 315 -17.83 -0.78 17.62
N ILE A 316 -16.53 -0.88 17.90
CA ILE A 316 -15.49 -0.30 17.04
C ILE A 316 -15.50 -0.99 15.67
N LEU A 317 -15.57 -2.32 15.64
CA LEU A 317 -15.54 -3.09 14.40
C LEU A 317 -16.79 -2.83 13.54
N LEU A 318 -17.97 -2.78 14.16
CA LEU A 318 -19.23 -2.43 13.51
C LEU A 318 -19.20 -1.00 12.95
N ARG A 319 -18.67 -0.04 13.72
CA ARG A 319 -18.48 1.33 13.24
C ARG A 319 -17.57 1.39 12.02
N LYS A 320 -16.43 0.68 12.02
CA LYS A 320 -15.53 0.62 10.86
C LYS A 320 -16.21 0.02 9.63
N GLN A 321 -17.06 -1.00 9.82
CA GLN A 321 -17.86 -1.57 8.74
C GLN A 321 -18.86 -0.54 8.20
N GLN A 322 -19.56 0.17 9.08
CA GLN A 322 -20.53 1.20 8.69
C GLN A 322 -19.86 2.38 7.96
N GLU A 323 -18.70 2.84 8.42
CA GLU A 323 -17.88 3.85 7.73
C GLU A 323 -17.51 3.39 6.32
N HIS A 324 -17.13 2.12 6.16
CA HIS A 324 -16.81 1.55 4.86
C HIS A 324 -18.03 1.49 3.92
N PHE A 325 -19.18 1.00 4.41
CA PHE A 325 -20.41 0.95 3.61
C PHE A 325 -20.94 2.34 3.26
N GLY A 326 -20.86 3.28 4.21
CA GLY A 326 -21.18 4.68 3.99
C GLY A 326 -20.33 5.27 2.87
N PHE A 327 -19.01 5.05 2.89
CA PHE A 327 -18.11 5.49 1.83
C PHE A 327 -18.49 4.91 0.45
N LEU A 328 -18.77 3.61 0.37
CA LEU A 328 -19.20 2.97 -0.87
C LEU A 328 -20.56 3.47 -1.39
N ALA A 329 -21.50 3.76 -0.49
CA ALA A 329 -22.79 4.34 -0.85
C ALA A 329 -22.64 5.79 -1.35
N SER A 330 -21.89 6.61 -0.63
CA SER A 330 -21.59 7.99 -1.02
C SER A 330 -20.87 8.05 -2.37
N ALA A 331 -20.06 7.07 -2.73
CA ALA A 331 -19.36 7.05 -4.02
C ALA A 331 -20.31 7.09 -5.24
N VAL A 332 -21.58 6.70 -5.12
CA VAL A 332 -22.56 6.75 -6.23
C VAL A 332 -23.36 8.06 -6.23
N ALA A 333 -23.38 8.80 -5.12
CA ALA A 333 -24.22 9.97 -4.93
C ALA A 333 -23.44 11.29 -4.81
N ASP A 334 -22.18 11.24 -4.41
CA ASP A 334 -21.32 12.40 -4.18
C ASP A 334 -20.10 12.34 -5.09
N SER A 335 -19.89 13.35 -5.93
CA SER A 335 -18.80 13.43 -6.90
C SER A 335 -17.43 13.30 -6.24
N ARG A 336 -17.29 13.82 -5.02
CA ARG A 336 -16.04 13.74 -4.25
C ARG A 336 -15.78 12.32 -3.74
N ALA A 337 -16.77 11.67 -3.14
CA ALA A 337 -16.67 10.27 -2.75
C ALA A 337 -16.45 9.37 -3.96
N ALA A 338 -17.07 9.67 -5.11
CA ALA A 338 -16.85 8.97 -6.37
C ALA A 338 -15.39 9.08 -6.82
N PHE A 339 -14.85 10.30 -6.85
CA PHE A 339 -13.45 10.56 -7.20
C PHE A 339 -12.49 9.80 -6.27
N ARG A 340 -12.71 9.86 -4.96
CA ARG A 340 -11.91 9.12 -3.96
C ARG A 340 -12.02 7.61 -4.15
N PHE A 341 -13.22 7.10 -4.37
CA PHE A 341 -13.43 5.67 -4.60
C PHE A 341 -12.73 5.21 -5.88
N LEU A 342 -12.91 5.92 -6.99
CA LEU A 342 -12.29 5.62 -8.28
C LEU A 342 -10.76 5.67 -8.21
N THR A 343 -10.20 6.64 -7.50
CA THR A 343 -8.75 6.68 -7.25
C THR A 343 -8.28 5.51 -6.38
N TYR A 344 -9.10 5.03 -5.43
CA TYR A 344 -8.77 3.84 -4.62
C TYR A 344 -8.84 2.52 -5.42
N VAL A 345 -9.78 2.41 -6.36
CA VAL A 345 -9.92 1.23 -7.23
C VAL A 345 -9.16 1.33 -8.55
N ASN A 346 -8.27 2.32 -8.68
CA ASN A 346 -7.41 2.55 -9.83
C ASN A 346 -8.17 2.77 -11.14
N GLN A 347 -9.17 3.65 -11.12
CA GLN A 347 -9.98 4.05 -12.26
C GLN A 347 -9.79 5.55 -12.50
N TYR A 348 -8.54 5.98 -12.72
CA TYR A 348 -8.18 7.40 -12.87
C TYR A 348 -8.84 8.06 -14.07
N ASP A 349 -8.97 7.35 -15.20
CA ASP A 349 -9.67 7.88 -16.38
C ASP A 349 -11.14 8.18 -16.06
N LEU A 350 -11.79 7.33 -15.25
CA LEU A 350 -13.15 7.58 -14.77
C LEU A 350 -13.17 8.69 -13.71
N ALA A 351 -12.16 8.75 -12.83
CA ALA A 351 -12.06 9.80 -11.82
C ALA A 351 -11.90 11.18 -12.46
N GLU A 352 -11.07 11.27 -13.49
CA GLU A 352 -10.91 12.47 -14.33
C GLU A 352 -12.25 12.83 -14.99
N ARG A 353 -12.98 11.86 -15.55
CA ARG A 353 -14.31 12.12 -16.13
C ARG A 353 -15.35 12.58 -15.09
N VAL A 354 -15.27 12.15 -13.82
CA VAL A 354 -16.12 12.73 -12.75
C VAL A 354 -15.91 14.25 -12.68
N LEU A 355 -14.66 14.71 -12.81
CA LEU A 355 -14.32 16.15 -12.77
C LEU A 355 -14.70 16.88 -14.06
N LEU A 356 -14.53 16.24 -15.22
CA LEU A 356 -14.68 16.90 -16.52
C LEU A 356 -16.10 16.82 -17.11
N GLU A 357 -16.86 15.80 -16.77
CA GLU A 357 -18.15 15.47 -17.39
C GLU A 357 -19.29 15.34 -16.38
N SER A 358 -19.04 15.54 -15.08
CA SER A 358 -19.94 15.28 -13.94
C SER A 358 -20.12 13.81 -13.55
N LEU A 359 -20.55 13.58 -12.30
CA LEU A 359 -20.83 12.25 -11.77
C LEU A 359 -21.95 11.54 -12.54
N GLU A 360 -23.02 12.23 -12.95
CA GLU A 360 -24.19 11.59 -13.58
C GLU A 360 -23.83 10.83 -14.87
N ASN A 361 -22.85 11.34 -15.63
CA ASN A 361 -22.38 10.70 -16.86
C ASN A 361 -21.55 9.43 -16.64
N VAL A 362 -20.93 9.29 -15.47
CA VAL A 362 -20.07 8.14 -15.12
C VAL A 362 -20.68 7.25 -14.02
N LYS A 363 -21.83 7.65 -13.46
CA LYS A 363 -22.54 6.98 -12.39
C LYS A 363 -22.81 5.50 -12.67
N PRO A 364 -23.19 5.05 -13.89
CA PRO A 364 -23.35 3.63 -14.17
C PRO A 364 -22.05 2.84 -13.98
N GLN A 365 -20.91 3.38 -14.42
CA GLN A 365 -19.60 2.75 -14.27
C GLN A 365 -19.16 2.74 -12.81
N VAL A 366 -19.37 3.85 -12.08
CA VAL A 366 -19.09 3.92 -10.64
C VAL A 366 -19.94 2.92 -9.88
N ALA A 367 -21.24 2.85 -10.14
CA ALA A 367 -22.15 1.90 -9.52
C ALA A 367 -21.75 0.44 -9.80
N ALA A 368 -21.31 0.13 -11.03
CA ALA A 368 -20.82 -1.20 -11.38
C ALA A 368 -19.56 -1.59 -10.58
N LEU A 369 -18.63 -0.65 -10.39
CA LEU A 369 -17.42 -0.86 -9.59
C LEU A 369 -17.74 -1.00 -8.09
N VAL A 370 -18.65 -0.18 -7.57
CA VAL A 370 -19.13 -0.29 -6.19
C VAL A 370 -19.82 -1.65 -5.98
N ASN A 371 -20.68 -2.07 -6.91
CA ASN A 371 -21.30 -3.40 -6.89
C ASN A 371 -20.23 -4.52 -6.94
N SER A 372 -19.15 -4.33 -7.69
CA SER A 372 -18.02 -5.28 -7.70
C SER A 372 -17.34 -5.38 -6.33
N GLU A 373 -17.17 -4.28 -5.59
CA GLU A 373 -16.63 -4.33 -4.22
C GLU A 373 -17.58 -5.05 -3.26
N PHE A 374 -18.89 -4.82 -3.34
CA PHE A 374 -19.87 -5.57 -2.54
C PHE A 374 -19.88 -7.06 -2.90
N ALA A 375 -19.79 -7.41 -4.19
CA ALA A 375 -19.73 -8.80 -4.64
C ALA A 375 -18.50 -9.54 -4.08
N LYS A 376 -17.40 -8.85 -3.77
CA LYS A 376 -16.22 -9.45 -3.11
C LYS A 376 -16.47 -9.82 -1.64
N MET A 377 -17.54 -9.31 -1.04
CA MET A 377 -17.95 -9.61 0.34
C MET A 377 -18.91 -10.80 0.42
N ILE A 378 -19.35 -11.34 -0.73
CA ILE A 378 -20.29 -12.47 -0.81
C ILE A 378 -19.59 -13.63 -1.53
N LYS A 379 -19.80 -14.87 -1.08
CA LYS A 379 -19.47 -16.06 -1.87
C LYS A 379 -20.67 -16.45 -2.74
N PRO A 380 -20.60 -16.32 -4.07
CA PRO A 380 -21.75 -16.53 -4.95
C PRO A 380 -22.38 -17.94 -4.92
N ARG A 381 -21.61 -18.97 -4.53
CA ARG A 381 -22.08 -20.37 -4.54
C ARG A 381 -22.78 -20.84 -3.26
N TYR A 382 -22.62 -20.10 -2.15
CA TYR A 382 -23.11 -20.52 -0.83
C TYR A 382 -23.89 -19.42 -0.10
N ASP A 383 -24.04 -18.25 -0.72
CA ASP A 383 -24.59 -17.04 -0.08
C ASP A 383 -23.93 -16.73 1.29
N GLU A 384 -22.66 -17.13 1.41
CA GLU A 384 -21.87 -16.94 2.63
C GLU A 384 -21.22 -15.56 2.59
N GLN A 385 -21.47 -14.77 3.63
CA GLN A 385 -20.89 -13.46 3.82
C GLN A 385 -19.43 -13.57 4.28
N ARG A 386 -18.59 -12.64 3.83
CA ARG A 386 -17.22 -12.45 4.29
C ARG A 386 -16.98 -10.97 4.59
N CYS A 387 -16.25 -10.70 5.66
CA CYS A 387 -15.79 -9.35 5.93
C CYS A 387 -14.68 -8.95 4.97
N ARG A 388 -14.79 -7.74 4.43
CA ARG A 388 -13.75 -7.04 3.68
C ARG A 388 -13.84 -5.55 3.99
N ILE A 389 -13.48 -5.16 5.20
CA ILE A 389 -13.66 -3.78 5.70
C ILE A 389 -12.43 -2.96 5.35
N LEU A 390 -12.56 -1.96 4.49
CA LEU A 390 -11.48 -1.03 4.15
C LEU A 390 -11.05 -0.21 5.38
N ILE A 391 -9.74 -0.15 5.65
CA ILE A 391 -9.16 0.71 6.69
C ILE A 391 -8.27 1.77 6.01
N PRO A 392 -8.70 3.04 5.92
CA PRO A 392 -7.94 4.09 5.22
C PRO A 392 -6.54 4.34 5.81
N LYS A 393 -6.42 4.30 7.15
CA LYS A 393 -5.16 4.45 7.89
C LYS A 393 -4.36 3.14 7.94
N SER A 394 -4.26 2.47 6.81
CA SER A 394 -3.51 1.21 6.67
C SER A 394 -2.94 1.05 5.26
N ARG A 395 -1.95 0.16 5.13
CA ARG A 395 -1.39 -0.28 3.85
C ARG A 395 -1.09 -1.78 3.87
N LEU A 396 -1.08 -2.38 2.68
CA LEU A 396 -0.53 -3.71 2.44
C LEU A 396 0.87 -3.55 1.84
N LEU A 397 1.91 -3.79 2.65
CA LEU A 397 3.30 -3.44 2.34
C LEU A 397 4.20 -4.68 2.25
N PHE A 398 5.23 -4.64 1.38
CA PHE A 398 6.29 -5.63 1.43
C PHE A 398 7.08 -5.53 2.73
N GLY A 399 7.35 -6.66 3.37
CA GLY A 399 8.31 -6.74 4.46
C GLY A 399 9.74 -6.82 3.93
N VAL A 400 10.65 -6.05 4.52
CA VAL A 400 12.09 -6.08 4.22
C VAL A 400 12.91 -6.02 5.51
N CYS A 401 14.17 -6.45 5.45
CA CYS A 401 15.06 -6.42 6.60
C CYS A 401 15.81 -5.09 6.70
N ASP A 402 16.13 -4.67 7.91
CA ASP A 402 17.11 -3.63 8.17
C ASP A 402 18.54 -4.15 7.92
N ALA A 403 19.03 -3.93 6.70
CA ALA A 403 20.38 -4.32 6.29
C ALA A 403 21.49 -3.51 6.99
N TRP A 404 21.15 -2.38 7.63
CA TRP A 404 22.11 -1.47 8.26
C TRP A 404 22.16 -1.62 9.79
N GLY A 405 21.23 -2.37 10.39
CA GLY A 405 21.21 -2.65 11.82
C GLY A 405 20.96 -1.41 12.69
N VAL A 406 20.18 -0.45 12.20
CA VAL A 406 19.84 0.82 12.86
C VAL A 406 18.54 0.76 13.69
N LEU A 407 17.70 -0.26 13.49
CA LEU A 407 16.48 -0.51 14.25
C LEU A 407 16.76 -1.38 15.48
N LYS A 408 16.05 -1.14 16.58
CA LYS A 408 16.04 -2.01 17.77
C LYS A 408 14.94 -3.08 17.66
N GLU A 409 15.00 -4.10 18.51
CA GLU A 409 13.90 -5.07 18.61
C GLU A 409 12.60 -4.34 18.99
N GLY A 410 11.48 -4.69 18.31
CA GLY A 410 10.19 -4.01 18.46
C GLY A 410 10.05 -2.66 17.71
N GLU A 411 11.12 -2.15 17.09
CA GLU A 411 11.07 -0.99 16.21
C GLU A 411 10.88 -1.41 14.73
N CYS A 412 10.14 -0.60 13.98
CA CYS A 412 10.04 -0.72 12.53
C CYS A 412 10.17 0.64 11.85
N HIS A 413 10.59 0.65 10.57
CA HIS A 413 10.51 1.84 9.73
C HIS A 413 9.40 1.66 8.70
N VAL A 414 8.48 2.62 8.65
CA VAL A 414 7.37 2.62 7.69
C VAL A 414 7.31 4.00 7.05
N ARG A 415 7.58 4.05 5.75
CA ARG A 415 7.43 5.23 4.92
C ARG A 415 6.49 4.88 3.79
N VAL A 416 5.32 5.52 3.80
CA VAL A 416 4.24 5.22 2.87
C VAL A 416 3.96 6.46 2.06
N THR A 417 3.67 6.26 0.79
CA THR A 417 3.06 7.30 -0.01
C THR A 417 1.65 7.53 0.55
N LEU A 418 1.32 8.77 0.91
CA LEU A 418 -0.02 9.14 1.39
C LEU A 418 -0.94 9.59 0.26
N ASP A 419 -2.23 9.53 0.54
CA ASP A 419 -3.29 10.20 -0.21
C ASP A 419 -3.06 11.72 -0.19
N GLY A 420 -3.29 12.38 -1.34
CA GLY A 420 -3.03 13.81 -1.52
C GLY A 420 -1.94 14.08 -2.55
N ASP A 421 -0.81 14.68 -2.16
CA ASP A 421 0.23 15.18 -3.07
C ASP A 421 1.13 14.11 -3.72
N GLY A 422 0.97 12.84 -3.35
CA GLY A 422 1.85 11.79 -3.85
C GLY A 422 3.19 11.72 -3.12
N SER A 423 3.38 12.49 -2.05
CA SER A 423 4.63 12.53 -1.31
C SER A 423 4.74 11.35 -0.34
N PRO A 424 5.92 10.71 -0.27
CA PRO A 424 6.21 9.73 0.76
C PRO A 424 6.33 10.37 2.14
N VAL A 425 5.57 9.87 3.10
CA VAL A 425 5.60 10.30 4.51
C VAL A 425 6.06 9.15 5.40
N THR A 426 7.02 9.44 6.28
CA THR A 426 7.45 8.49 7.31
C THR A 426 6.49 8.57 8.50
N LEU A 427 5.99 7.42 8.94
CA LEU A 427 5.22 7.33 10.18
C LEU A 427 6.18 7.42 11.36
N VAL A 428 6.06 8.43 12.21
CA VAL A 428 7.01 8.68 13.31
C VAL A 428 6.31 8.68 14.67
N GLY A 429 6.88 7.95 15.63
CA GLY A 429 6.49 8.04 17.04
C GLY A 429 5.09 7.53 17.32
N THR A 430 4.53 6.72 16.42
CA THR A 430 3.24 6.03 16.59
C THR A 430 3.46 4.52 16.71
N SER A 431 2.46 3.82 17.26
CA SER A 431 2.41 2.37 17.19
C SER A 431 1.66 1.94 15.93
N VAL A 432 2.07 0.81 15.37
CA VAL A 432 1.35 0.14 14.28
C VAL A 432 1.02 -1.29 14.68
N ILE A 433 -0.14 -1.77 14.25
CA ILE A 433 -0.49 -3.19 14.27
C ILE A 433 -0.13 -3.79 12.92
N VAL A 434 0.55 -4.94 12.97
CA VAL A 434 1.07 -5.62 11.79
C VAL A 434 0.68 -7.08 11.83
N THR A 435 0.23 -7.62 10.70
CA THR A 435 -0.06 -9.04 10.55
C THR A 435 0.14 -9.50 9.12
N ARG A 436 0.28 -10.81 8.94
CA ARG A 436 0.37 -11.48 7.66
C ARG A 436 -0.82 -12.41 7.48
N ASN A 437 -1.50 -12.28 6.35
CA ASN A 437 -2.61 -13.17 6.01
C ASN A 437 -2.10 -14.42 5.27
N PRO A 438 -2.65 -15.61 5.57
CA PRO A 438 -3.63 -15.92 6.62
C PRO A 438 -3.00 -15.98 8.04
N CYS A 439 -3.76 -15.53 9.04
CA CYS A 439 -3.40 -15.56 10.47
C CYS A 439 -4.52 -16.25 11.26
N LEU A 440 -4.18 -17.10 12.23
CA LEU A 440 -5.17 -17.85 13.02
C LEU A 440 -4.88 -17.77 14.53
N HIS A 441 -3.67 -17.39 14.93
CA HIS A 441 -3.31 -17.19 16.33
C HIS A 441 -3.40 -15.72 16.71
N PRO A 442 -3.90 -15.33 17.89
CA PRO A 442 -3.90 -13.92 18.32
C PRO A 442 -2.50 -13.29 18.35
N GLY A 443 -1.49 -14.11 18.64
CA GLY A 443 -0.07 -13.72 18.57
C GLY A 443 0.47 -13.53 17.15
N ASP A 444 -0.29 -13.82 16.08
CA ASP A 444 0.10 -13.46 14.72
C ASP A 444 -0.09 -11.96 14.44
N LEU A 445 -0.81 -11.24 15.32
CA LEU A 445 -0.92 -9.78 15.28
C LEU A 445 0.14 -9.19 16.22
N GLN A 446 1.10 -8.50 15.62
CA GLN A 446 2.25 -7.94 16.32
C GLN A 446 2.21 -6.41 16.30
N LYS A 447 2.59 -5.81 17.43
CA LYS A 447 2.62 -4.35 17.60
C LYS A 447 4.06 -3.86 17.52
N PHE A 448 4.30 -2.87 16.67
CA PHE A 448 5.62 -2.28 16.50
C PHE A 448 5.59 -0.76 16.71
N ARG A 449 6.71 -0.20 17.15
CA ARG A 449 6.90 1.25 17.25
C ARG A 449 7.55 1.76 15.97
N THR A 450 6.93 2.76 15.33
CA THR A 450 7.52 3.35 14.12
C THR A 450 8.59 4.38 14.48
N VAL A 451 9.76 4.24 13.88
CA VAL A 451 10.91 5.13 14.08
C VAL A 451 11.47 5.62 12.75
N GLN A 452 11.89 6.89 12.73
CA GLN A 452 12.57 7.46 11.57
C GLN A 452 14.09 7.29 11.72
N ARG A 453 14.71 6.73 10.69
CA ARG A 453 16.16 6.60 10.56
C ARG A 453 16.58 7.20 9.22
N PRO A 454 17.50 8.19 9.18
CA PRO A 454 17.98 8.78 7.93
C PRO A 454 18.49 7.73 6.92
N GLU A 455 19.13 6.68 7.42
CA GLU A 455 19.68 5.57 6.65
C GLU A 455 18.59 4.82 5.86
N LEU A 456 17.36 4.75 6.40
CA LEU A 456 16.24 4.03 5.80
C LEU A 456 15.30 4.94 4.99
N SER A 457 15.58 6.25 4.94
CA SER A 457 14.68 7.25 4.32
C SER A 457 14.39 7.03 2.83
N HIS A 458 15.27 6.30 2.14
CA HIS A 458 15.14 5.96 0.73
C HIS A 458 14.19 4.77 0.48
N LEU A 459 13.81 4.02 1.53
CA LEU A 459 12.89 2.90 1.44
C LEU A 459 11.45 3.40 1.60
N VAL A 460 10.70 3.35 0.51
CA VAL A 460 9.32 3.82 0.40
C VAL A 460 8.40 2.67 0.02
N ASP A 461 7.17 2.70 0.52
CA ASP A 461 6.10 1.71 0.27
C ASP A 461 6.47 0.27 0.68
N CYS A 462 7.23 0.17 1.77
CA CYS A 462 7.58 -1.08 2.43
C CYS A 462 7.65 -0.87 3.96
N ILE A 463 7.62 -1.97 4.71
CA ILE A 463 7.90 -2.01 6.14
C ILE A 463 9.26 -2.65 6.36
N VAL A 464 10.15 -1.92 7.04
CA VAL A 464 11.49 -2.41 7.41
C VAL A 464 11.45 -2.96 8.83
N PHE A 465 11.79 -4.24 8.97
CA PHE A 465 11.88 -4.92 10.25
C PHE A 465 13.31 -4.96 10.78
N SER A 466 13.44 -4.87 12.09
CA SER A 466 14.72 -5.00 12.77
C SER A 466 15.37 -6.37 12.52
N THR A 467 16.68 -6.35 12.34
CA THR A 467 17.55 -7.54 12.31
C THR A 467 18.14 -7.87 13.68
N LYS A 468 17.61 -7.26 14.75
CA LYS A 468 17.99 -7.49 16.14
C LYS A 468 16.81 -8.10 16.91
N GLY A 469 17.15 -8.91 17.90
CA GLY A 469 16.20 -9.51 18.83
C GLY A 469 16.37 -11.01 18.95
N LYS A 470 15.41 -11.67 19.60
CA LYS A 470 15.45 -13.14 19.78
C LYS A 470 14.90 -13.90 18.58
N ARG A 471 13.89 -13.32 17.92
CA ARG A 471 13.13 -13.95 16.83
C ARG A 471 12.80 -12.90 15.74
N PRO A 472 12.95 -13.21 14.45
CA PRO A 472 12.64 -12.28 13.37
C PRO A 472 11.17 -11.83 13.38
N ALA A 473 10.92 -10.55 13.12
CA ALA A 473 9.56 -9.99 13.17
C ALA A 473 8.58 -10.67 12.21
N ALA A 474 9.03 -11.01 10.99
CA ALA A 474 8.19 -11.72 10.02
C ALA A 474 7.75 -13.10 10.53
N ASP A 475 8.64 -13.82 11.22
CA ASP A 475 8.39 -15.16 11.73
C ASP A 475 7.39 -15.17 12.91
N LEU A 476 7.34 -14.07 13.68
CA LEU A 476 6.31 -13.87 14.72
C LEU A 476 4.88 -13.87 14.15
N MET A 477 4.71 -13.58 12.86
CA MET A 477 3.42 -13.41 12.21
C MET A 477 3.12 -14.58 11.27
N SER A 478 2.50 -15.63 11.80
CA SER A 478 2.13 -16.83 11.04
C SER A 478 3.34 -17.58 10.44
N GLY A 479 4.53 -17.50 11.05
CA GLY A 479 5.76 -18.11 10.53
C GLY A 479 6.19 -17.54 9.19
N GLY A 480 5.96 -16.24 8.98
CA GLY A 480 6.29 -15.54 7.75
C GLY A 480 7.79 -15.34 7.55
N ASP A 481 8.17 -14.99 6.32
CA ASP A 481 9.54 -14.63 5.97
C ASP A 481 9.57 -13.34 5.13
N LEU A 482 10.73 -12.93 4.64
CA LEU A 482 10.88 -11.72 3.84
C LEU A 482 11.01 -12.07 2.35
N ASP A 483 10.20 -13.03 1.86
CA ASP A 483 10.37 -13.61 0.52
C ASP A 483 9.50 -12.99 -0.59
N GLY A 484 8.77 -11.95 -0.21
CA GLY A 484 7.68 -11.36 -0.97
C GLY A 484 6.38 -11.31 -0.17
N ASP A 485 6.40 -11.73 1.10
CA ASP A 485 5.30 -11.57 2.04
C ASP A 485 4.89 -10.09 2.14
N LYS A 486 3.57 -9.88 2.10
CA LYS A 486 2.95 -8.59 2.30
C LYS A 486 2.26 -8.57 3.66
N PHE A 487 2.47 -7.48 4.38
CA PHE A 487 1.97 -7.28 5.73
C PHE A 487 0.88 -6.21 5.71
N PHE A 488 -0.25 -6.51 6.34
CA PHE A 488 -1.22 -5.49 6.70
C PHE A 488 -0.60 -4.66 7.81
N VAL A 489 -0.40 -3.37 7.55
CA VAL A 489 0.16 -2.40 8.51
C VAL A 489 -0.88 -1.32 8.73
N SER A 490 -1.39 -1.17 9.94
CA SER A 490 -2.35 -0.11 10.30
C SER A 490 -1.81 0.76 11.42
N TRP A 491 -1.98 2.07 11.26
CA TRP A 491 -1.72 3.09 12.28
C TRP A 491 -3.01 3.72 12.83
N ASP A 492 -4.16 3.12 12.50
CA ASP A 492 -5.45 3.50 13.06
C ASP A 492 -5.51 3.12 14.55
N GLN A 493 -5.59 4.13 15.43
CA GLN A 493 -5.57 3.94 16.88
C GLN A 493 -6.78 3.16 17.39
N ASP A 494 -7.89 3.14 16.65
CA ASP A 494 -9.11 2.44 17.06
C ASP A 494 -8.94 0.91 17.02
N ILE A 495 -8.04 0.40 16.18
CA ILE A 495 -7.83 -1.05 15.98
C ILE A 495 -6.46 -1.52 16.44
N ILE A 496 -5.71 -0.68 17.16
CA ILE A 496 -4.44 -1.07 17.78
C ILE A 496 -4.74 -1.54 19.21
N PRO A 497 -4.58 -2.84 19.52
CA PRO A 497 -4.86 -3.33 20.85
C PRO A 497 -3.86 -2.78 21.88
N SER A 498 -4.30 -2.70 23.13
CA SER A 498 -3.46 -2.27 24.25
C SER A 498 -2.32 -3.26 24.49
N THR A 499 -2.62 -4.55 24.40
CA THR A 499 -1.70 -5.69 24.58
C THR A 499 -1.74 -6.61 23.36
N VAL A 500 -0.68 -7.39 23.17
CA VAL A 500 -0.60 -8.44 22.14
C VAL A 500 -0.30 -9.78 22.80
N SER A 501 -0.81 -10.86 22.21
CA SER A 501 -0.52 -12.21 22.68
C SER A 501 0.88 -12.66 22.26
N GLN A 502 1.43 -13.65 22.98
CA GLN A 502 2.69 -14.26 22.59
C GLN A 502 2.56 -14.93 21.21
N ALA A 503 3.55 -14.70 20.35
CA ALA A 503 3.57 -15.30 19.02
C ALA A 503 3.62 -16.83 19.10
N ALA A 504 2.82 -17.50 18.26
CA ALA A 504 2.85 -18.95 18.15
C ALA A 504 4.14 -19.44 17.48
N GLU A 505 4.49 -20.69 17.76
CA GLU A 505 5.58 -21.38 17.08
C GLU A 505 5.04 -22.23 15.93
N TYR A 506 5.71 -22.13 14.78
CA TYR A 506 5.35 -22.82 13.55
C TYR A 506 6.51 -23.72 13.11
N PRO A 507 6.77 -24.84 13.84
CA PRO A 507 7.87 -25.72 13.49
C PRO A 507 7.64 -26.34 12.11
N ALA A 508 8.72 -26.45 11.33
CA ALA A 508 8.66 -27.09 10.02
C ALA A 508 8.19 -28.56 10.15
N ALA A 509 7.29 -28.98 9.25
CA ALA A 509 6.84 -30.36 9.21
C ALA A 509 8.03 -31.31 8.94
N LYS A 510 8.09 -32.44 9.68
CA LYS A 510 9.09 -33.47 9.42
C LYS A 510 8.84 -34.08 8.05
N GLU A 511 9.80 -33.94 7.15
CA GLU A 511 9.71 -34.48 5.79
C GLU A 511 10.01 -35.98 5.78
N SER A 512 9.14 -36.77 5.15
CA SER A 512 9.45 -38.16 4.81
C SER A 512 10.45 -38.17 3.65
N ILE A 513 11.69 -38.55 3.95
CA ILE A 513 12.75 -38.65 2.94
C ILE A 513 12.52 -39.91 2.11
N SER A 514 12.43 -39.76 0.79
CA SER A 514 12.49 -40.88 -0.15
C SER A 514 13.91 -40.98 -0.71
N PHE A 515 14.49 -42.18 -0.68
CA PHE A 515 15.79 -42.46 -1.29
C PHE A 515 15.67 -42.87 -2.77
N LYS A 516 14.46 -42.98 -3.32
CA LYS A 516 14.24 -43.29 -4.74
C LYS A 516 14.47 -42.04 -5.60
N PRO A 517 15.09 -42.16 -6.78
CA PRO A 517 15.20 -41.05 -7.73
C PRO A 517 13.83 -40.49 -8.10
N ILE A 518 13.66 -39.18 -7.99
CA ILE A 518 12.40 -38.51 -8.34
C ILE A 518 12.32 -38.36 -9.85
N THR A 519 11.31 -39.01 -10.44
CA THR A 519 11.01 -38.99 -11.87
C THR A 519 10.08 -37.83 -12.25
N ASP A 520 9.93 -37.58 -13.56
CA ASP A 520 8.94 -36.62 -14.04
C ASP A 520 7.49 -37.11 -13.83
N ASP A 521 7.27 -38.43 -13.79
CA ASP A 521 5.98 -39.01 -13.43
C ASP A 521 5.59 -38.65 -11.98
N ASP A 522 6.54 -38.71 -11.04
CA ASP A 522 6.28 -38.31 -9.66
C ASP A 522 5.82 -36.85 -9.57
N ARG A 523 6.43 -35.94 -10.35
CA ARG A 523 6.05 -34.52 -10.41
C ARG A 523 4.64 -34.31 -10.96
N LEU A 524 4.31 -35.03 -12.03
CA LEU A 524 2.97 -35.09 -12.63
C LEU A 524 1.94 -35.52 -11.59
N VAL A 525 2.21 -36.62 -10.88
CA VAL A 525 1.27 -37.20 -9.90
C VAL A 525 1.11 -36.25 -8.71
N TYR A 526 2.19 -35.60 -8.30
CA TYR A 526 2.14 -34.54 -7.29
C TYR A 526 1.20 -33.40 -7.70
N PHE A 527 1.32 -32.88 -8.94
CA PHE A 527 0.42 -31.86 -9.46
C PHE A 527 -1.05 -32.33 -9.46
N ALA A 528 -1.32 -33.53 -9.99
CA ALA A 528 -2.69 -34.03 -10.10
C ALA A 528 -3.37 -34.21 -8.73
N ARG A 529 -2.62 -34.68 -7.72
CA ARG A 529 -3.10 -34.95 -6.36
C ARG A 529 -3.23 -33.70 -5.48
N TYR A 530 -2.56 -32.61 -5.86
CA TYR A 530 -2.58 -31.35 -5.11
C TYR A 530 -4.02 -30.85 -4.90
N THR A 531 -4.34 -30.43 -3.68
CA THR A 531 -5.67 -29.90 -3.34
C THR A 531 -5.57 -28.89 -2.19
N ASN A 532 -6.37 -27.83 -2.28
CA ASN A 532 -6.55 -26.86 -1.20
C ASN A 532 -7.68 -27.25 -0.24
N ALA A 533 -8.41 -28.34 -0.52
CA ALA A 533 -9.60 -28.73 0.25
C ALA A 533 -9.31 -28.92 1.75
N SER A 534 -8.16 -29.50 2.11
CA SER A 534 -7.75 -29.65 3.52
C SER A 534 -7.49 -28.30 4.18
N LEU A 535 -6.89 -27.35 3.48
CA LEU A 535 -6.61 -26.01 3.99
C LEU A 535 -7.92 -25.25 4.25
N ASP A 536 -8.85 -25.26 3.29
CA ASP A 536 -10.16 -24.62 3.42
C ASP A 536 -10.99 -25.26 4.54
N ARG A 537 -10.98 -26.60 4.65
CA ARG A 537 -11.70 -27.33 5.71
C ARG A 537 -11.20 -26.98 7.10
N VAL A 538 -9.87 -27.00 7.32
CA VAL A 538 -9.27 -26.63 8.62
C VAL A 538 -9.56 -25.17 8.97
N LYS A 539 -9.46 -24.27 8.00
CA LYS A 539 -9.80 -22.86 8.19
C LYS A 539 -11.24 -22.68 8.64
N ASN A 540 -12.20 -23.31 7.96
CA ASN A 540 -13.62 -23.18 8.30
C ASN A 540 -13.90 -23.75 9.70
N LEU A 541 -13.33 -24.92 10.04
CA LEU A 541 -13.44 -25.47 11.39
C LEU A 541 -12.83 -24.52 12.42
N HIS A 542 -11.67 -23.93 12.14
CA HIS A 542 -11.05 -22.98 13.05
C HIS A 542 -11.97 -21.78 13.32
N LEU A 543 -12.61 -21.22 12.29
CA LEU A 543 -13.55 -20.12 12.45
C LEU A 543 -14.76 -20.52 13.30
N SER A 544 -15.33 -21.72 13.10
CA SER A 544 -16.44 -22.23 13.91
C SER A 544 -16.04 -22.44 15.37
N TRP A 545 -14.89 -23.07 15.63
CA TRP A 545 -14.38 -23.26 17.00
C TRP A 545 -14.03 -21.94 17.69
N ALA A 546 -13.47 -20.99 16.93
CA ALA A 546 -13.13 -19.66 17.45
C ALA A 546 -14.38 -18.84 17.78
N ALA A 547 -15.49 -19.05 17.07
CA ALA A 547 -16.77 -18.43 17.39
C ALA A 547 -17.34 -18.93 18.73
N SER A 548 -17.20 -20.23 19.03
CA SER A 548 -17.77 -20.82 20.25
C SER A 548 -16.88 -20.64 21.50
N PHE A 549 -15.55 -20.73 21.38
CA PHE A 549 -14.64 -20.71 22.54
C PHE A 549 -13.46 -19.75 22.43
N GLY A 550 -13.41 -18.94 21.36
CA GLY A 550 -12.31 -18.05 21.08
C GLY A 550 -11.08 -18.74 20.45
N PRO A 551 -10.21 -17.95 19.79
CA PRO A 551 -9.04 -18.45 19.07
C PRO A 551 -7.93 -19.00 19.97
N MET A 552 -7.98 -18.74 21.28
CA MET A 552 -7.04 -19.31 22.26
C MET A 552 -7.44 -20.69 22.77
N SER A 553 -8.61 -21.21 22.38
CA SER A 553 -9.06 -22.54 22.81
C SER A 553 -8.08 -23.65 22.34
N PRO A 554 -7.91 -24.74 23.11
CA PRO A 554 -7.04 -25.86 22.72
C PRO A 554 -7.33 -26.42 21.32
N GLN A 555 -8.61 -26.43 20.92
CA GLN A 555 -9.08 -26.87 19.62
C GLN A 555 -8.62 -25.93 18.50
N CYS A 556 -8.75 -24.61 18.67
CA CYS A 556 -8.23 -23.63 17.71
C CYS A 556 -6.71 -23.71 17.59
N GLN A 557 -5.99 -23.90 18.69
CA GLN A 557 -4.53 -24.02 18.70
C GLN A 557 -4.05 -25.24 17.90
N GLU A 558 -4.73 -26.36 18.03
CA GLU A 558 -4.44 -27.55 17.24
C GLU A 558 -4.79 -27.38 15.77
N LEU A 559 -5.94 -26.76 15.46
CA LEU A 559 -6.31 -26.42 14.10
C LEU A 559 -5.30 -25.45 13.46
N ASN A 560 -4.73 -24.52 14.22
CA ASN A 560 -3.67 -23.63 13.74
C ASN A 560 -2.40 -24.40 13.35
N ARG A 561 -1.96 -25.37 14.17
CA ARG A 561 -0.81 -26.24 13.84
C ARG A 561 -1.08 -27.09 12.60
N LEU A 562 -2.29 -27.65 12.50
CA LEU A 562 -2.74 -28.41 11.34
C LEU A 562 -2.79 -27.53 10.08
N PHE A 563 -3.26 -26.28 10.21
CA PHE A 563 -3.31 -25.32 9.12
C PHE A 563 -1.93 -25.01 8.57
N SER A 564 -0.94 -24.76 9.44
CA SER A 564 0.46 -24.54 9.04
C SER A 564 1.02 -25.71 8.21
N THR A 565 0.65 -26.94 8.56
CA THR A 565 1.05 -28.15 7.83
C THR A 565 0.40 -28.24 6.43
N CYS A 566 -0.81 -27.67 6.27
CA CYS A 566 -1.56 -27.66 5.01
C CYS A 566 -1.09 -26.63 3.98
N VAL A 567 -0.33 -25.59 4.37
CA VAL A 567 -0.01 -24.44 3.50
C VAL A 567 0.68 -24.86 2.19
N ASP A 568 1.46 -25.94 2.22
CA ASP A 568 2.15 -26.52 1.05
C ASP A 568 1.31 -27.61 0.31
N GLY A 569 0.01 -27.71 0.59
CA GLY A 569 -0.93 -28.64 -0.05
C GLY A 569 -0.89 -30.07 0.47
N ASN A 570 -0.35 -30.27 1.68
CA ASN A 570 -0.36 -31.58 2.34
C ASN A 570 -1.79 -31.95 2.73
N ARG A 571 -2.19 -33.18 2.43
CA ARG A 571 -3.43 -33.75 2.97
C ARG A 571 -3.17 -34.15 4.41
N ILE A 572 -4.01 -33.66 5.30
CA ILE A 572 -3.99 -34.06 6.70
C ILE A 572 -5.32 -34.71 7.08
N LYS A 573 -5.25 -35.62 8.04
CA LYS A 573 -6.44 -36.17 8.69
C LYS A 573 -6.77 -35.29 9.88
N ILE A 574 -7.94 -34.68 9.88
CA ILE A 574 -8.42 -33.89 11.00
C ILE A 574 -8.88 -34.88 12.09
N PRO A 575 -8.47 -34.71 13.35
CA PRO A 575 -8.96 -35.53 14.46
C PRO A 575 -10.49 -35.46 14.55
N PRO A 576 -11.22 -36.59 14.75
CA PRO A 576 -12.68 -36.60 14.79
C PRO A 576 -13.29 -35.60 15.77
N ARG A 577 -12.64 -35.37 16.92
CA ARG A 577 -13.08 -34.40 17.93
C ARG A 577 -13.08 -32.94 17.47
N LEU A 578 -12.39 -32.60 16.39
CA LEU A 578 -12.34 -31.25 15.82
C LEU A 578 -13.31 -31.08 14.65
N GLU A 579 -13.89 -32.18 14.14
CA GLU A 579 -14.78 -32.14 12.97
C GLU A 579 -16.18 -31.60 13.31
N SER A 580 -16.60 -31.72 14.56
CA SER A 580 -17.91 -31.29 15.04
C SER A 580 -17.76 -30.16 16.08
N PRO A 581 -17.63 -28.90 15.66
CA PRO A 581 -17.69 -27.77 16.57
C PRO A 581 -19.08 -27.70 17.21
N PRO A 582 -19.19 -27.39 18.52
CA PRO A 582 -20.48 -27.22 19.16
C PRO A 582 -21.14 -25.93 18.68
N GLU A 583 -22.46 -25.98 18.54
CA GLU A 583 -23.25 -24.80 18.27
C GLU A 583 -23.14 -23.82 19.45
N PRO A 584 -22.98 -22.51 19.19
CA PRO A 584 -22.97 -21.52 20.25
C PRO A 584 -24.30 -21.56 21.02
N SER A 585 -24.24 -21.41 22.35
CA SER A 585 -25.44 -21.38 23.20
C SER A 585 -26.42 -20.30 22.71
N PRO A 586 -27.75 -20.55 22.70
CA PRO A 586 -28.76 -19.55 22.35
C PRO A 586 -28.71 -18.28 23.24
N GLU A 587 -28.17 -18.40 24.45
CA GLU A 587 -28.04 -17.32 25.43
C GLU A 587 -26.71 -16.54 25.29
N ALA A 588 -25.76 -17.01 24.49
CA ALA A 588 -24.49 -16.33 24.29
C ALA A 588 -24.68 -15.08 23.40
N PRO A 589 -24.01 -13.95 23.70
CA PRO A 589 -24.05 -12.80 22.82
C PRO A 589 -23.57 -13.21 21.41
N PRO A 590 -24.20 -12.69 20.34
CA PRO A 590 -23.86 -13.14 19.00
C PRO A 590 -22.40 -12.83 18.70
N PHE A 591 -21.70 -13.81 18.14
CA PHE A 591 -20.31 -13.65 17.80
C PHE A 591 -20.12 -12.46 16.86
N VAL A 592 -19.05 -11.68 17.04
CA VAL A 592 -18.82 -10.41 16.31
C VAL A 592 -18.94 -10.54 14.79
N LEU A 593 -18.50 -11.68 14.22
CA LEU A 593 -18.66 -11.94 12.79
C LEU A 593 -20.12 -12.12 12.38
N GLY A 594 -20.93 -12.79 13.20
CA GLY A 594 -22.36 -12.96 12.94
C GLY A 594 -23.04 -11.59 12.83
N HIS A 595 -22.81 -10.70 13.80
CA HIS A 595 -23.33 -9.33 13.75
C HIS A 595 -22.87 -8.55 12.51
N LEU A 596 -21.58 -8.61 12.17
CA LEU A 596 -21.04 -7.95 10.97
C LEU A 596 -21.61 -8.54 9.68
N HIS A 597 -21.82 -9.85 9.62
CA HIS A 597 -22.38 -10.54 8.47
C HIS A 597 -23.86 -10.22 8.29
N ASP A 598 -24.64 -10.25 9.37
CA ASP A 598 -26.06 -9.91 9.36
C ASP A 598 -26.29 -8.44 8.99
N THR A 599 -25.48 -7.53 9.53
CA THR A 599 -25.51 -6.11 9.17
C THR A 599 -25.18 -5.90 7.70
N ALA A 600 -24.19 -6.62 7.17
CA ALA A 600 -23.85 -6.58 5.75
C ALA A 600 -24.98 -7.12 4.86
N LYS A 601 -25.61 -8.24 5.24
CA LYS A 601 -26.77 -8.80 4.54
C LYS A 601 -27.96 -7.84 4.56
N ALA A 602 -28.26 -7.23 5.71
CA ALA A 602 -29.31 -6.24 5.85
C ALA A 602 -29.04 -5.00 4.97
N PHE A 603 -27.78 -4.55 4.90
CA PHE A 603 -27.38 -3.46 4.02
C PHE A 603 -27.53 -3.82 2.54
N ALA A 604 -27.10 -5.02 2.13
CA ALA A 604 -27.25 -5.52 0.76
C ALA A 604 -28.73 -5.60 0.34
N ARG A 605 -29.60 -6.15 1.20
CA ARG A 605 -31.05 -6.20 0.96
C ARG A 605 -31.67 -4.81 0.83
N LYS A 606 -31.32 -3.86 1.71
CA LYS A 606 -31.79 -2.46 1.63
C LYS A 606 -31.42 -1.82 0.30
N ARG A 607 -30.23 -2.13 -0.23
CA ARG A 607 -29.73 -1.64 -1.52
C ARG A 607 -30.45 -2.27 -2.72
N GLU A 608 -30.75 -3.57 -2.68
CA GLU A 608 -31.54 -4.24 -3.74
C GLU A 608 -32.97 -3.71 -3.84
N HIS A 609 -33.57 -3.33 -2.71
CA HIS A 609 -34.92 -2.75 -2.67
C HIS A 609 -34.95 -1.24 -2.95
N HIS A 610 -33.83 -0.54 -2.79
CA HIS A 610 -33.64 0.82 -3.29
C HIS A 610 -33.06 0.77 -4.71
N VAL A 611 -33.91 0.42 -5.69
CA VAL A 611 -33.76 1.00 -7.03
C VAL A 611 -33.95 2.49 -6.83
N ILE A 612 -32.85 3.24 -6.91
CA ILE A 612 -32.83 4.70 -6.73
C ILE A 612 -33.93 5.29 -7.63
N PRO A 613 -34.96 5.95 -7.09
CA PRO A 613 -35.80 6.80 -7.89
C PRO A 613 -34.90 7.91 -8.44
N SER A 614 -34.78 7.95 -9.76
CA SER A 614 -34.25 9.10 -10.47
C SER A 614 -35.22 10.27 -10.27
N GLU A 615 -34.99 11.09 -9.26
CA GLU A 615 -35.38 12.49 -9.34
C GLU A 615 -34.18 13.27 -9.87
N PRO A 616 -34.25 13.81 -11.10
CA PRO A 616 -33.28 14.75 -11.59
C PRO A 616 -33.56 16.08 -10.92
N SER A 617 -32.78 16.43 -9.90
CA SER A 617 -32.50 17.86 -9.70
C SER A 617 -31.42 18.23 -10.70
N CYS A 618 -31.87 18.62 -11.89
CA CYS A 618 -31.04 19.40 -12.80
C CYS A 618 -30.66 20.68 -12.08
N ASP A 619 -29.38 20.82 -11.74
CA ASP A 619 -28.59 21.94 -12.25
C ASP A 619 -27.23 21.39 -12.66
N GLY A 620 -26.83 21.69 -13.89
CA GLY A 620 -25.51 21.36 -14.40
C GLY A 620 -24.46 21.98 -13.49
N TYR A 621 -23.38 21.27 -13.22
CA TYR A 621 -22.36 21.74 -12.31
C TYR A 621 -21.64 22.98 -12.88
N ASP A 622 -22.17 24.15 -12.53
CA ASP A 622 -21.60 25.48 -12.68
C ASP A 622 -20.42 25.68 -11.69
N PHE A 623 -19.75 26.83 -11.80
CA PHE A 623 -18.63 27.34 -10.98
C PHE A 623 -18.61 26.84 -9.52
N ASP A 624 -19.77 26.80 -8.86
CA ASP A 624 -19.98 26.38 -7.46
C ASP A 624 -19.53 24.94 -7.18
N ALA A 625 -19.62 24.03 -8.15
CA ALA A 625 -19.21 22.64 -8.00
C ALA A 625 -17.68 22.50 -7.93
N MET A 626 -16.99 23.30 -8.73
CA MET A 626 -15.53 23.39 -8.74
C MET A 626 -15.06 24.06 -7.46
N GLU A 627 -15.73 25.12 -6.99
CA GLU A 627 -15.48 25.73 -5.69
C GLU A 627 -15.65 24.73 -4.52
N MET A 628 -16.75 23.96 -4.50
CA MET A 628 -16.99 22.95 -3.46
C MET A 628 -15.94 21.84 -3.42
N LEU A 629 -15.41 21.44 -4.59
CA LEU A 629 -14.34 20.44 -4.69
C LEU A 629 -13.01 21.01 -4.19
N ILE A 630 -12.61 22.20 -4.62
CA ILE A 630 -11.30 22.77 -4.27
C ILE A 630 -11.23 23.13 -2.77
N CYS A 631 -12.34 23.54 -2.15
CA CYS A 631 -12.39 23.98 -0.75
C CYS A 631 -12.28 22.87 0.33
N ARG A 632 -12.09 21.58 -0.01
CA ARG A 632 -12.08 20.46 1.00
C ARG A 632 -10.76 19.67 1.05
N GLY A 633 -10.11 19.67 2.23
CA GLY A 633 -8.77 19.10 2.46
C GLY A 633 -8.57 17.57 2.45
N ASP A 634 -9.57 16.75 2.09
CA ASP A 634 -9.42 15.27 2.04
C ASP A 634 -9.55 14.67 0.63
N LEU A 635 -9.14 15.41 -0.41
CA LEU A 635 -9.07 14.89 -1.78
C LEU A 635 -7.76 14.11 -2.01
N ALA A 636 -7.84 12.98 -2.70
CA ALA A 636 -6.69 12.13 -3.03
C ALA A 636 -5.91 12.64 -4.27
N ALA A 637 -5.80 13.96 -4.42
CA ALA A 637 -5.10 14.65 -5.48
C ALA A 637 -4.18 15.74 -4.89
N SER A 638 -3.06 16.02 -5.55
CA SER A 638 -2.18 17.12 -5.18
C SER A 638 -2.84 18.46 -5.51
N GLU A 639 -2.39 19.54 -4.88
CA GLU A 639 -2.81 20.91 -5.21
C GLU A 639 -2.60 21.22 -6.70
N PHE A 640 -1.50 20.72 -7.27
CA PHE A 640 -1.19 20.89 -8.67
C PHE A 640 -2.10 20.07 -9.59
N GLU A 641 -2.45 18.84 -9.21
CA GLU A 641 -3.40 18.02 -9.97
C GLU A 641 -4.78 18.66 -9.98
N LEU A 642 -5.25 19.17 -8.83
CA LEU A 642 -6.50 19.94 -8.77
C LEU A 642 -6.43 21.17 -9.68
N LEU A 643 -5.30 21.88 -9.71
CA LEU A 643 -5.10 23.02 -10.62
C LEU A 643 -5.14 22.59 -12.09
N GLN A 644 -4.54 21.44 -12.45
CA GLN A 644 -4.57 20.89 -13.80
C GLN A 644 -5.98 20.45 -14.20
N PHE A 645 -6.72 19.81 -13.30
CA PHE A 645 -8.11 19.41 -13.53
C PHE A 645 -9.00 20.64 -13.72
N THR A 646 -8.87 21.66 -12.86
CA THR A 646 -9.59 22.92 -13.00
C THR A 646 -9.23 23.64 -14.30
N TYR A 647 -7.96 23.67 -14.70
CA TYR A 647 -7.56 24.23 -16.00
C TYR A 647 -8.19 23.48 -17.17
N SER A 648 -8.24 22.15 -17.09
CA SER A 648 -8.85 21.31 -18.13
C SER A 648 -10.37 21.53 -18.21
N TRP A 649 -11.02 21.75 -17.07
CA TRP A 649 -12.41 22.17 -16.99
C TRP A 649 -12.63 23.59 -17.56
N CYS A 650 -11.75 24.55 -17.24
CA CYS A 650 -11.77 25.91 -17.77
C CYS A 650 -11.69 25.92 -19.30
N LEU A 651 -10.76 25.14 -19.90
CA LEU A 651 -10.63 25.02 -21.34
C LEU A 651 -11.89 24.48 -22.03
N ARG A 652 -12.60 23.55 -21.38
CA ARG A 652 -13.81 22.92 -21.93
C ARG A 652 -15.04 23.80 -21.81
N ASN A 653 -15.14 24.58 -20.73
CA ASN A 653 -16.32 25.40 -20.42
C ASN A 653 -16.13 26.89 -20.78
N GLY A 654 -14.99 27.27 -21.37
CA GLY A 654 -14.71 28.66 -21.73
C GLY A 654 -14.49 29.59 -20.52
N ALA A 655 -14.21 29.04 -19.34
CA ALA A 655 -13.95 29.79 -18.10
C ALA A 655 -12.46 30.12 -17.94
N SER A 656 -12.14 31.10 -17.11
CA SER A 656 -10.75 31.50 -16.83
C SER A 656 -10.22 30.81 -15.58
N LEU A 657 -9.02 30.22 -15.65
CA LEU A 657 -8.35 29.65 -14.47
C LEU A 657 -8.15 30.70 -13.36
N GLY A 658 -8.07 31.98 -13.74
CA GLY A 658 -7.95 33.10 -12.82
C GLY A 658 -9.13 33.24 -11.86
N GLU A 659 -10.32 32.78 -12.22
CA GLU A 659 -11.52 32.84 -11.37
C GLU A 659 -11.42 31.87 -10.20
N PHE A 660 -10.69 30.76 -10.36
CA PHE A 660 -10.47 29.76 -9.32
C PHE A 660 -9.18 29.96 -8.53
N ALA A 661 -8.35 30.95 -8.89
CA ALA A 661 -7.01 31.11 -8.34
C ALA A 661 -6.97 31.22 -6.81
N HIS A 662 -8.00 31.83 -6.21
CA HIS A 662 -8.09 32.05 -4.77
C HIS A 662 -8.42 30.78 -3.96
N PHE A 663 -8.88 29.71 -4.62
CA PHE A 663 -9.12 28.43 -3.96
C PHE A 663 -7.86 27.56 -3.84
N PHE A 664 -6.79 27.90 -4.56
CA PHE A 664 -5.55 27.12 -4.57
C PHE A 664 -4.49 27.67 -3.62
N ASP A 665 -3.87 26.80 -2.84
CA ASP A 665 -2.68 27.13 -2.04
C ASP A 665 -1.40 26.92 -2.84
N PHE A 666 -1.05 27.94 -3.62
CA PHE A 666 0.17 27.98 -4.42
C PHE A 666 1.46 27.84 -3.58
N ALA A 667 1.45 28.04 -2.26
CA ALA A 667 2.65 27.83 -1.45
C ALA A 667 3.15 26.37 -1.49
N PHE A 668 2.27 25.41 -1.82
CA PHE A 668 2.63 23.99 -1.94
C PHE A 668 3.23 23.60 -3.28
N LEU A 669 3.03 24.40 -4.33
CA LEU A 669 3.54 24.07 -5.65
C LEU A 669 5.07 24.20 -5.72
N SER A 670 5.69 23.30 -6.47
CA SER A 670 7.10 23.36 -6.85
C SER A 670 7.39 24.59 -7.73
N ALA A 671 8.67 24.93 -7.94
CA ALA A 671 9.02 26.07 -8.79
C ALA A 671 8.58 25.87 -10.25
N GLU A 672 8.61 24.63 -10.75
CA GLU A 672 8.15 24.25 -12.09
C GLU A 672 6.62 24.35 -12.17
N GLU A 673 5.91 23.82 -11.17
CA GLU A 673 4.45 23.87 -11.08
C GLU A 673 3.90 25.30 -10.98
N LYS A 674 4.58 26.18 -10.21
CA LYS A 674 4.25 27.62 -10.17
C LYS A 674 4.44 28.30 -11.50
N THR A 675 5.47 27.88 -12.25
CA THR A 675 5.72 28.41 -13.60
C THR A 675 4.63 27.95 -14.55
N TRP A 676 4.22 26.68 -14.45
CA TRP A 676 3.06 26.15 -15.16
C TRP A 676 1.78 26.92 -14.82
N ALA A 677 1.47 27.12 -13.54
CA ALA A 677 0.28 27.86 -13.10
C ALA A 677 0.24 29.26 -13.73
N LEU A 678 1.35 30.01 -13.66
CA LEU A 678 1.44 31.35 -14.23
C LEU A 678 1.34 31.39 -15.75
N ALA A 679 1.79 30.34 -16.45
CA ALA A 679 1.68 30.26 -17.91
C ALA A 679 0.23 30.05 -18.38
N HIS A 680 -0.64 29.52 -17.52
CA HIS A 680 -2.03 29.21 -17.82
C HIS A 680 -3.04 30.14 -17.13
N MET A 681 -2.55 31.10 -16.34
CA MET A 681 -3.36 32.18 -15.75
C MET A 681 -3.49 33.36 -16.73
N PRO A 682 -4.55 34.18 -16.61
CA PRO A 682 -4.66 35.41 -17.38
C PRO A 682 -3.49 36.36 -17.12
N ILE A 683 -3.16 37.19 -18.10
CA ILE A 683 -2.11 38.20 -17.95
C ILE A 683 -2.65 39.30 -17.02
N SER A 684 -2.26 39.25 -15.74
CA SER A 684 -2.55 40.27 -14.72
C SER A 684 -1.31 40.53 -13.85
N SER A 685 -1.22 41.73 -13.28
CA SER A 685 -0.17 42.10 -12.32
C SER A 685 -0.21 41.30 -11.02
N ASP A 686 -1.36 40.72 -10.69
CA ASP A 686 -1.65 40.24 -9.33
C ASP A 686 -1.36 38.75 -9.15
N TYR A 687 -1.56 37.93 -10.18
CA TYR A 687 -1.28 36.48 -10.13
C TYR A 687 0.19 36.13 -9.86
N PRO A 688 1.20 36.83 -10.42
CA PRO A 688 2.60 36.58 -10.06
C PRO A 688 2.86 36.76 -8.57
N SER A 689 2.22 37.74 -7.92
CA SER A 689 2.28 37.91 -6.47
C SER A 689 1.61 36.73 -5.77
N LEU A 690 0.36 36.42 -6.09
CA LEU A 690 -0.39 35.33 -5.45
C LEU A 690 0.34 33.98 -5.52
N VAL A 691 0.88 33.62 -6.69
CA VAL A 691 1.49 32.30 -6.92
C VAL A 691 2.90 32.18 -6.32
N ARG A 692 3.70 33.26 -6.38
CA ARG A 692 5.13 33.21 -5.98
C ARG A 692 5.38 33.74 -4.57
N ASN A 693 4.46 34.50 -3.99
CA ASN A 693 4.59 35.11 -2.68
C ASN A 693 3.66 34.43 -1.68
N ALA A 694 4.17 33.43 -0.94
CA ALA A 694 3.38 32.72 0.07
C ALA A 694 2.82 33.62 1.19
N LEU A 695 3.32 34.85 1.33
CA LEU A 695 2.79 35.84 2.27
C LEU A 695 1.37 36.30 1.88
N CYS A 696 1.07 36.36 0.57
CA CYS A 696 -0.26 36.71 0.06
C CYS A 696 -1.31 35.63 0.35
N GLN A 697 -0.89 34.45 0.80
CA GLN A 697 -1.76 33.31 1.16
C GLN A 697 -1.66 32.97 2.66
N SER A 698 -1.30 33.96 3.48
CA SER A 698 -1.15 33.79 4.93
C SER A 698 -2.48 33.96 5.64
N ASP A 699 -2.86 33.00 6.49
CA ASP A 699 -4.07 33.10 7.34
C ASP A 699 -4.01 34.26 8.36
N LEU A 700 -2.81 34.81 8.61
CA LEU A 700 -2.58 35.85 9.64
C LEU A 700 -2.76 37.29 9.14
N LEU A 701 -2.58 37.55 7.84
CA LEU A 701 -2.54 38.89 7.24
C LEU A 701 -3.37 38.92 5.95
N GLN A 702 -4.12 40.00 5.77
CA GLN A 702 -4.90 40.27 4.57
C GLN A 702 -4.08 41.00 3.50
N GLU A 703 -4.47 40.89 2.23
CA GLU A 703 -3.77 41.55 1.13
C GLU A 703 -3.71 43.08 1.28
N SER A 704 -4.78 43.70 1.79
CA SER A 704 -4.82 45.13 2.08
C SER A 704 -3.74 45.55 3.08
N GLU A 705 -3.51 44.77 4.13
CA GLU A 705 -2.48 45.01 5.15
C GLU A 705 -1.06 44.84 4.57
N LEU A 706 -0.87 43.91 3.63
CA LEU A 706 0.40 43.72 2.94
C LEU A 706 0.73 44.88 2.00
N SER A 707 -0.29 45.44 1.35
CA SER A 707 -0.15 46.53 0.39
C SER A 707 0.41 47.80 1.03
N ASP A 708 0.02 48.09 2.28
CA ASP A 708 0.48 49.25 3.05
C ASP A 708 2.00 49.31 3.22
N PHE A 709 2.65 48.13 3.23
CA PHE A 709 4.11 48.00 3.34
C PHE A 709 4.77 47.49 2.06
N LYS A 710 4.01 47.40 0.94
CA LYS A 710 4.45 46.82 -0.33
C LYS A 710 4.99 45.39 -0.21
N LEU A 711 4.44 44.62 0.73
CA LEU A 711 4.83 43.23 0.97
C LEU A 711 4.18 42.24 0.00
N ASN A 712 3.17 42.67 -0.76
CA ASN A 712 2.53 41.95 -1.85
C ASN A 712 3.17 42.25 -3.24
N TYR A 713 4.35 42.86 -3.29
CA TYR A 713 5.01 43.20 -4.56
C TYR A 713 5.34 41.95 -5.41
N PRO A 714 5.02 41.91 -6.72
CA PRO A 714 5.22 40.73 -7.59
C PRO A 714 6.65 40.19 -7.67
N GLY A 715 7.65 41.04 -7.44
CA GLY A 715 9.05 40.63 -7.39
C GLY A 715 9.47 39.92 -6.12
N LEU A 716 8.66 39.98 -5.04
CA LEU A 716 8.94 39.29 -3.78
C LEU A 716 8.52 37.82 -3.87
N ARG A 717 9.47 36.93 -3.58
CA ARG A 717 9.26 35.48 -3.63
C ARG A 717 9.48 34.88 -2.25
N TRP A 718 8.40 34.69 -1.51
CA TRP A 718 8.41 34.08 -0.19
C TRP A 718 7.93 32.63 -0.27
N LYS A 719 8.65 31.72 0.40
CA LYS A 719 8.26 30.31 0.57
C LYS A 719 7.88 30.07 2.03
N ARG A 720 6.70 29.49 2.27
CA ARG A 720 6.25 29.12 3.62
C ARG A 720 7.08 27.94 4.12
N PHE A 721 7.74 28.13 5.27
CA PHE A 721 8.60 27.11 5.90
C PHE A 721 7.93 26.43 7.11
N TYR A 722 6.98 27.10 7.76
CA TYR A 722 6.25 26.66 8.95
C TYR A 722 4.87 27.32 9.01
N THR A 723 3.87 26.63 9.57
CA THR A 723 2.58 27.21 9.97
C THR A 723 1.98 26.46 11.17
N SER A 724 1.42 27.19 12.14
CA SER A 724 0.77 26.59 13.32
C SER A 724 -0.56 25.88 13.01
N SER A 725 -1.18 26.15 11.86
CA SER A 725 -2.41 25.46 11.43
C SER A 725 -2.18 23.99 11.05
N ARG A 726 -0.93 23.60 10.75
CA ARG A 726 -0.58 22.25 10.27
C ARG A 726 0.58 21.61 11.03
N ASP A 727 1.60 22.38 11.37
CA ASP A 727 2.73 21.91 12.18
C ASP A 727 2.42 21.99 13.67
N ARG A 728 3.01 21.09 14.47
CA ARG A 728 2.89 21.17 15.92
C ARG A 728 3.51 22.47 16.42
N PRO A 729 2.79 23.29 17.21
CA PRO A 729 3.33 24.51 17.81
C PRO A 729 4.69 24.26 18.45
N ALA A 730 4.83 23.23 19.29
CA ALA A 730 6.08 22.81 19.95
C ALA A 730 7.35 22.72 19.07
N SER A 731 7.20 22.57 17.75
CA SER A 731 8.30 22.52 16.77
C SER A 731 8.71 23.88 16.19
N PHE A 732 7.98 24.96 16.50
CA PHE A 732 8.21 26.31 15.97
C PHE A 732 9.66 26.78 16.16
N LEU A 733 10.17 26.77 17.40
CA LEU A 733 11.50 27.30 17.70
C LEU A 733 12.61 26.48 17.03
N GLU A 734 12.46 25.16 16.91
CA GLU A 734 13.40 24.29 16.21
C GLU A 734 13.45 24.61 14.69
N LYS A 735 12.27 24.74 14.07
CA LYS A 735 12.16 25.10 12.65
C LYS A 735 12.61 26.54 12.39
N ALA A 736 12.25 27.48 13.27
CA ALA A 736 12.68 28.86 13.19
C ALA A 736 14.20 28.97 13.34
N ALA A 737 14.82 28.21 14.26
CA ALA A 737 16.26 28.15 14.43
C ALA A 737 16.95 27.64 13.15
N THR A 738 16.42 26.57 12.57
CA THR A 738 16.91 26.03 11.29
C THR A 738 16.82 27.08 10.17
N ALA A 739 15.68 27.78 10.05
CA ALA A 739 15.49 28.80 9.03
C ALA A 739 16.40 30.03 9.23
N LEU A 740 16.57 30.50 10.48
CA LEU A 740 17.43 31.63 10.82
C LEU A 740 18.91 31.34 10.53
N HIS A 741 19.33 30.08 10.68
CA HIS A 741 20.67 29.62 10.34
C HIS A 741 20.89 29.50 8.84
N LEU A 742 19.95 28.88 8.10
CA LEU A 742 20.16 28.51 6.69
C LEU A 742 19.93 29.64 5.69
N PHE A 743 18.87 30.44 5.85
CA PHE A 743 18.45 31.38 4.80
C PHE A 743 19.10 32.76 4.96
N HIS A 744 19.12 33.59 3.93
CA HIS A 744 19.53 35.00 4.09
C HIS A 744 18.35 35.89 4.48
N ARG A 745 17.20 35.74 3.83
CA ARG A 745 16.00 36.54 4.10
C ARG A 745 14.96 35.68 4.79
N LYS A 746 14.42 36.16 5.92
CA LYS A 746 13.36 35.50 6.68
C LYS A 746 12.33 36.50 7.11
N LEU A 747 11.10 36.04 7.21
CA LEU A 747 9.99 36.77 7.77
C LEU A 747 9.28 35.85 8.76
N ILE A 748 9.19 36.27 10.01
CA ILE A 748 8.48 35.53 11.07
C ILE A 748 7.20 36.31 11.35
N LEU A 749 6.04 35.68 11.20
CA LEU A 749 4.75 36.27 11.54
C LEU A 749 4.24 35.66 12.85
N LEU A 750 3.74 36.50 13.75
CA LEU A 750 3.19 36.13 15.04
C LEU A 750 1.88 36.88 15.24
N GLN A 751 0.76 36.17 15.41
CA GLN A 751 -0.46 36.75 15.94
C GLN A 751 -0.34 36.77 17.46
N VAL A 752 -0.21 37.97 18.00
CA VAL A 752 0.15 38.23 19.41
C VAL A 752 -1.12 38.43 20.25
N ASP A 753 -2.20 38.83 19.61
CA ASP A 753 -3.55 38.97 20.13
C ASP A 753 -4.49 39.02 18.93
N ASP A 754 -5.79 38.80 19.13
CA ASP A 754 -6.79 38.91 18.05
C ASP A 754 -6.82 40.29 17.39
N ARG A 755 -6.29 41.31 18.09
CA ARG A 755 -6.22 42.70 17.61
C ARG A 755 -4.89 43.05 16.96
N LEU A 756 -3.87 42.20 17.03
CA LEU A 756 -2.50 42.54 16.61
C LEU A 756 -1.70 41.35 16.06
N THR A 757 -1.28 41.47 14.80
CA THR A 757 -0.25 40.62 14.18
C THR A 757 1.05 41.40 14.05
N ILE A 758 2.20 40.74 14.25
CA ILE A 758 3.52 41.33 14.08
C ILE A 758 4.34 40.48 13.11
N ALA A 759 5.09 41.13 12.22
CA ALA A 759 6.07 40.47 11.37
C ALA A 759 7.49 40.96 11.69
N ILE A 760 8.46 40.04 11.71
CA ILE A 760 9.87 40.29 11.98
C ILE A 760 10.68 39.87 10.76
N TYR A 761 11.23 40.85 10.05
CA TYR A 761 12.09 40.64 8.90
C TYR A 761 13.57 40.66 9.30
N ILE A 762 14.28 39.59 8.96
CA ILE A 762 15.72 39.42 9.22
C ILE A 762 16.43 39.15 7.88
N PRO A 763 17.24 40.09 7.36
CA PRO A 763 17.87 39.98 6.05
C PRO A 763 19.28 39.34 6.05
N GLN A 764 19.65 38.60 7.10
CA GLN A 764 20.94 37.92 7.17
C GLN A 764 20.88 36.61 7.95
N GLN A 765 21.82 35.69 7.70
CA GLN A 765 22.05 34.49 8.51
C GLN A 765 22.44 34.86 9.93
N VAL A 766 21.95 34.11 10.91
CA VAL A 766 22.23 34.30 12.33
C VAL A 766 22.78 32.97 12.86
N GLN A 767 23.82 33.01 13.68
CA GLN A 767 24.36 31.79 14.29
C GLN A 767 23.53 31.38 15.50
N PRO A 768 23.18 30.08 15.65
CA PRO A 768 22.42 29.60 16.80
C PRO A 768 23.25 29.67 18.08
N ALA A 769 22.56 29.80 19.21
CA ALA A 769 23.09 29.79 20.57
C ALA A 769 24.18 30.83 20.87
N LYS A 770 24.25 31.93 20.10
CA LYS A 770 25.15 33.06 20.33
C LYS A 770 24.41 34.38 20.13
N ASP A 771 24.77 35.38 20.94
CA ASP A 771 24.26 36.74 20.79
C ASP A 771 24.84 37.36 19.52
N TYR A 772 23.99 37.58 18.52
CA TYR A 772 24.42 38.05 17.20
C TYR A 772 23.95 39.47 16.95
N ARG A 773 24.88 40.38 16.67
CA ARG A 773 24.58 41.80 16.43
C ARG A 773 23.93 41.98 15.05
N ILE A 774 22.64 42.33 15.04
CA ILE A 774 21.87 42.55 13.82
C ILE A 774 21.92 44.01 13.34
N GLY A 775 22.20 44.95 14.25
CA GLY A 775 22.28 46.38 13.92
C GLY A 775 20.94 46.95 13.48
N ASP A 776 20.94 47.82 12.49
CA ASP A 776 19.76 48.50 11.93
C ASP A 776 19.09 47.76 10.76
N ARG A 777 19.50 46.51 10.51
CA ARG A 777 19.10 45.75 9.33
C ARG A 777 17.78 45.00 9.48
N ALA A 778 17.41 44.61 10.71
CA ALA A 778 16.12 43.96 10.93
C ALA A 778 15.01 44.99 10.93
N ARG A 779 13.81 44.57 10.56
CA ARG A 779 12.63 45.44 10.51
C ARG A 779 11.45 44.71 11.11
N LEU A 780 10.69 45.40 11.95
CA LEU A 780 9.49 44.88 12.56
C LEU A 780 8.29 45.64 12.01
N PHE A 781 7.22 44.90 11.72
CA PHE A 781 5.96 45.41 11.21
C PHE A 781 4.86 45.08 12.21
N ALA A 782 3.98 46.02 12.49
CA ALA A 782 2.81 45.84 13.33
C ALA A 782 1.54 46.04 12.51
N PHE A 783 0.60 45.10 12.61
CA PHE A 783 -0.65 45.06 11.87
C PHE A 783 -1.83 45.06 12.86
N PRO A 784 -2.29 46.25 13.31
CA PRO A 784 -3.43 46.37 14.21
C PRO A 784 -4.77 46.25 13.45
N ARG A 785 -5.70 45.42 13.92
CA ARG A 785 -6.99 45.15 13.23
C ARG A 785 -8.12 46.14 13.56
N SER A 786 -7.89 47.13 14.43
CA SER A 786 -8.95 47.91 15.09
C SER A 786 -8.76 49.45 15.08
N GLN A 787 -8.05 50.03 14.11
CA GLN A 787 -8.01 51.49 13.93
C GLN A 787 -7.97 51.95 12.46
N ASP A 788 -8.55 53.14 12.26
CA ASP A 788 -8.51 53.95 11.04
C ASP A 788 -7.09 54.16 10.50
N LYS A 789 -6.99 54.22 9.16
CA LYS A 789 -5.79 54.25 8.30
C LYS A 789 -4.86 55.46 8.48
N GLN A 790 -4.60 55.96 9.69
CA GLN A 790 -3.66 57.06 9.89
C GLN A 790 -2.26 56.59 10.34
N THR A 791 -1.30 56.80 9.42
CA THR A 791 0.17 56.72 9.53
C THR A 791 0.82 55.31 9.61
N SER A 792 0.82 54.60 8.47
CA SER A 792 1.59 53.35 8.21
C SER A 792 3.10 53.45 8.60
N SER A 793 3.72 54.64 8.52
CA SER A 793 5.15 54.83 8.81
C SER A 793 5.56 54.56 10.26
N ARG A 794 4.64 54.59 11.24
CA ARG A 794 4.93 54.27 12.65
C ARG A 794 4.71 52.79 13.01
N LEU A 795 4.23 52.00 12.06
CA LEU A 795 3.94 50.58 12.22
C LEU A 795 5.02 49.70 11.56
N SER A 796 6.02 50.28 10.91
CA SER A 796 7.21 49.58 10.41
C SER A 796 8.47 50.27 10.93
N LEU A 797 9.21 49.60 11.81
CA LEU A 797 10.38 50.18 12.47
C LEU A 797 11.62 49.32 12.21
N PRO A 798 12.75 49.93 11.79
CA PRO A 798 14.03 49.24 11.78
C PRO A 798 14.52 49.03 13.21
N THR A 799 15.36 48.03 13.41
CA THR A 799 16.18 47.92 14.61
C THR A 799 17.23 49.04 14.66
N LYS A 800 17.90 49.23 15.79
CA LYS A 800 18.98 50.24 15.96
C LYS A 800 20.36 49.57 15.99
N ALA A 801 21.44 50.35 15.87
CA ALA A 801 22.82 49.86 15.79
C ALA A 801 23.26 48.86 16.90
N ASN A 802 22.62 48.89 18.07
CA ASN A 802 22.96 48.05 19.22
C ASN A 802 22.08 46.80 19.36
N TYR A 803 21.14 46.58 18.44
CA TYR A 803 20.26 45.42 18.51
C TYR A 803 21.01 44.12 18.22
N GLN A 804 20.66 43.11 19.01
CA GLN A 804 21.15 41.75 18.94
C GLN A 804 19.97 40.76 18.87
N VAL A 805 20.20 39.66 18.17
CA VAL A 805 19.29 38.52 18.12
C VAL A 805 20.00 37.32 18.75
N TYR A 806 19.33 36.67 19.68
CA TYR A 806 19.70 35.36 20.19
C TYR A 806 18.61 34.37 19.78
N PHE A 807 19.02 33.18 19.34
CA PHE A 807 18.07 32.10 19.11
C PHE A 807 18.70 30.72 19.36
N ASP A 808 17.91 29.79 19.87
CA ASP A 808 18.20 28.36 19.97
C ASP A 808 16.88 27.55 19.86
N ASN A 809 16.91 26.27 20.19
CA ASN A 809 15.73 25.39 20.13
C ASN A 809 14.65 25.69 21.20
N ASN A 810 14.95 26.56 22.18
CA ASN A 810 14.12 26.86 23.34
C ASN A 810 13.74 28.34 23.46
N VAL A 811 14.50 29.26 22.85
CA VAL A 811 14.31 30.70 22.97
C VAL A 811 14.63 31.40 21.65
N PHE A 812 13.81 32.39 21.29
CA PHE A 812 14.11 33.45 20.34
C PHE A 812 13.99 34.80 21.05
N GLN A 813 15.00 35.65 20.97
CA GLN A 813 15.03 36.92 21.66
C GLN A 813 15.69 38.00 20.80
N LEU A 814 14.98 39.10 20.57
CA LEU A 814 15.47 40.32 19.93
C LEU A 814 15.55 41.43 20.99
N PHE A 815 16.74 41.97 21.24
CA PHE A 815 16.98 42.92 22.33
C PHE A 815 18.00 44.00 21.96
N ASP A 816 17.97 45.12 22.67
CA ASP A 816 18.85 46.27 22.43
C ASP A 816 19.98 46.32 23.47
N GLY A 817 21.19 45.93 23.06
CA GLY A 817 22.40 45.90 23.88
C GLY A 817 22.40 44.82 24.97
N ARG A 818 21.51 44.92 25.98
CA ARG A 818 21.39 43.96 27.08
C ARG A 818 20.09 43.17 26.97
N ARG A 819 20.11 41.87 27.30
CA ARG A 819 18.92 40.98 27.24
C ARG A 819 17.72 41.49 28.02
N GLN A 820 17.91 42.24 29.11
CA GLN A 820 16.81 42.86 29.85
C GLN A 820 16.02 43.90 29.02
N ASN A 821 16.64 44.52 28.01
CA ASN A 821 16.00 45.48 27.11
C ASN A 821 15.43 44.77 25.86
N THR A 822 14.64 43.73 26.09
CA THR A 822 14.03 42.93 25.03
C THR A 822 12.96 43.71 24.29
N TRP A 823 12.89 43.53 22.97
CA TRP A 823 11.76 43.97 22.15
C TRP A 823 10.80 42.82 21.90
N VAL A 824 11.31 41.67 21.44
CA VAL A 824 10.53 40.45 21.22
C VAL A 824 11.20 39.29 21.93
N PHE A 825 10.45 38.59 22.76
CA PHE A 825 10.83 37.33 23.39
C PHE A 825 9.84 36.25 23.00
N VAL A 826 10.32 35.08 22.62
CA VAL A 826 9.53 33.85 22.49
C VAL A 826 10.34 32.74 23.13
N GLY A 827 9.80 32.05 24.13
CA GLY A 827 10.51 30.95 24.79
C GLY A 827 9.59 29.88 25.32
N ARG A 828 10.12 28.66 25.51
CA ARG A 828 9.37 27.56 26.13
C ARG A 828 8.97 27.91 27.57
N SER A 829 7.74 27.57 27.94
CA SER A 829 7.25 27.71 29.32
C SER A 829 7.71 26.54 30.19
N ALA A 830 7.86 26.77 31.49
CA ALA A 830 7.90 25.69 32.47
C ALA A 830 6.55 24.96 32.45
N SER A 831 6.59 23.63 32.59
CA SER A 831 5.40 22.77 32.60
C SER A 831 5.05 22.45 34.05
N ASP A 832 3.83 22.76 34.49
CA ASP A 832 3.25 22.26 35.73
C ASP A 832 2.73 20.83 35.51
N ASP A 833 3.45 19.86 36.07
CA ASP A 833 3.11 18.44 35.97
C ASP A 833 2.42 17.88 37.21
N SER A 834 2.12 18.72 38.21
CA SER A 834 1.58 18.30 39.50
C SER A 834 0.34 17.41 39.39
N SER A 835 -0.54 17.69 38.43
CA SER A 835 -1.79 16.95 38.19
C SER A 835 -1.62 15.60 37.49
N TYR A 836 -0.44 15.31 36.92
CA TYR A 836 -0.23 14.07 36.15
C TYR A 836 1.10 13.36 36.42
N ARG A 837 2.00 13.92 37.23
CA ARG A 837 3.32 13.36 37.53
C ARG A 837 3.26 11.96 38.14
N ASN A 838 2.23 11.68 38.92
CA ASN A 838 2.05 10.40 39.63
C ASN A 838 1.30 9.33 38.81
N LEU A 839 0.85 9.62 37.59
CA LEU A 839 0.15 8.63 36.77
C LEU A 839 1.14 7.56 36.29
N GLU A 840 0.85 6.28 36.44
CA GLU A 840 1.80 5.21 36.07
C GLU A 840 2.00 5.07 34.55
N SER A 841 0.99 5.42 33.76
CA SER A 841 1.02 5.28 32.30
C SER A 841 1.46 6.57 31.60
N GLU A 842 2.50 6.49 30.76
CA GLU A 842 2.92 7.60 29.89
C GLU A 842 1.78 8.13 29.01
N SER A 843 0.86 7.26 28.58
CA SER A 843 -0.31 7.65 27.78
C SER A 843 -1.24 8.56 28.58
N ASN A 844 -1.48 8.23 29.85
CA ASN A 844 -2.34 9.01 30.73
C ASN A 844 -1.66 10.34 31.11
N ARG A 845 -0.33 10.33 31.34
CA ARG A 845 0.45 11.57 31.52
C ARG A 845 0.33 12.50 30.31
N ARG A 846 0.41 11.95 29.08
CA ARG A 846 0.29 12.76 27.86
C ARG A 846 -1.12 13.29 27.62
N ARG A 847 -2.16 12.49 27.82
CA ARG A 847 -3.56 12.94 27.74
C ARG A 847 -3.84 14.06 28.74
N MET A 848 -3.37 13.89 29.98
CA MET A 848 -3.53 14.92 31.02
C MET A 848 -2.69 16.17 30.73
N ARG A 849 -1.44 16.03 30.26
CA ARG A 849 -0.65 17.20 29.80
C ARG A 849 -1.39 17.94 28.68
N GLN A 850 -1.95 17.23 27.70
CA GLN A 850 -2.72 17.84 26.63
C GLN A 850 -3.99 18.54 27.14
N ALA A 851 -4.65 17.97 28.16
CA ALA A 851 -5.76 18.61 28.85
C ALA A 851 -5.32 19.89 29.59
N THR A 852 -4.16 19.89 30.26
CA THR A 852 -3.62 21.08 30.93
C THR A 852 -3.18 22.18 29.95
N VAL A 853 -2.81 21.81 28.72
CA VAL A 853 -2.53 22.79 27.65
C VAL A 853 -3.85 23.38 27.14
N ALA A 854 -4.86 22.54 26.90
CA ALA A 854 -6.19 22.99 26.48
C ALA A 854 -6.89 23.87 27.53
N SER A 855 -6.64 23.63 28.83
CA SER A 855 -7.19 24.43 29.93
C SER A 855 -6.38 25.69 30.24
N GLY A 856 -5.30 25.98 29.51
CA GLY A 856 -4.46 27.16 29.73
C GLY A 856 -3.62 27.12 31.01
N VAL A 857 -3.34 25.93 31.56
CA VAL A 857 -2.44 25.76 32.72
C VAL A 857 -0.98 25.61 32.24
N ASN A 858 -0.78 24.85 31.16
CA ASN A 858 0.50 24.66 30.50
C ASN A 858 0.49 25.29 29.11
N PHE A 859 1.66 25.72 28.64
CA PHE A 859 1.79 26.38 27.34
C PHE A 859 3.02 25.84 26.62
N ASP A 860 2.94 25.76 25.29
CA ASP A 860 4.09 25.35 24.49
C ASP A 860 5.13 26.49 24.45
N PHE A 861 4.68 27.75 24.35
CA PHE A 861 5.56 28.92 24.44
C PHE A 861 4.90 30.14 25.10
N ARG A 862 5.76 31.05 25.53
CA ARG A 862 5.36 32.38 25.96
C ARG A 862 6.01 33.41 25.07
N ALA A 863 5.20 34.29 24.50
CA ALA A 863 5.66 35.44 23.74
C ALA A 863 5.49 36.71 24.59
N SER A 864 6.48 37.60 24.53
CA SER A 864 6.39 38.91 25.16
C SER A 864 6.93 39.96 24.20
N ILE A 865 6.17 41.04 24.02
CA ILE A 865 6.46 42.08 23.04
C ILE A 865 6.33 43.45 23.68
N ALA A 866 7.40 44.24 23.58
CA ALA A 866 7.44 45.61 24.05
C ALA A 866 6.75 46.54 23.03
N LEU A 867 5.43 46.70 23.14
CA LEU A 867 4.61 47.52 22.23
C LEU A 867 4.90 49.02 22.31
N ASP A 868 5.39 49.49 23.45
CA ASP A 868 5.85 50.86 23.66
C ASP A 868 6.96 51.26 22.68
N LYS A 869 7.77 50.28 22.23
CA LYS A 869 8.81 50.47 21.22
C LYS A 869 8.26 50.73 19.82
N PHE A 870 7.01 50.34 19.54
CA PHE A 870 6.28 50.75 18.34
C PHE A 870 5.61 52.09 18.53
N SER A 871 4.76 52.20 19.56
CA SER A 871 4.05 53.44 19.90
C SER A 871 3.35 53.29 21.25
N LYS A 872 3.39 54.33 22.10
CA LYS A 872 2.59 54.38 23.34
C LYS A 872 1.09 54.20 23.06
N ARG A 873 0.57 54.72 21.94
CA ARG A 873 -0.85 54.55 21.56
C ARG A 873 -1.20 53.09 21.28
N LEU A 874 -0.30 52.36 20.60
CA LEU A 874 -0.48 50.92 20.34
C LEU A 874 -0.49 50.12 21.65
N GLN A 875 0.40 50.47 22.59
CA GLN A 875 0.43 49.87 23.92
C GLN A 875 -0.85 50.16 24.72
N THR A 876 -1.40 51.38 24.67
CA THR A 876 -2.65 51.70 25.38
C THR A 876 -3.85 50.96 24.77
N HIS A 877 -3.87 50.80 23.45
CA HIS A 877 -4.97 50.18 22.71
C HIS A 877 -5.06 48.66 22.91
N VAL A 878 -3.92 47.97 22.85
CA VAL A 878 -3.88 46.50 23.03
C VAL A 878 -3.60 46.11 24.49
N GLY A 879 -3.08 47.02 25.30
CA GLY A 879 -2.71 46.79 26.70
C GLY A 879 -1.33 46.16 26.89
N ARG A 880 -1.01 45.75 28.12
CA ARG A 880 0.17 44.92 28.40
C ARG A 880 -0.11 43.49 27.94
N ILE A 881 0.38 43.13 26.75
CA ILE A 881 0.22 41.77 26.25
C ILE A 881 1.31 40.86 26.83
N LYS A 882 0.90 39.88 27.64
CA LYS A 882 1.65 38.65 27.87
C LYS A 882 0.93 37.55 27.09
N THR A 883 1.24 37.40 25.82
CA THR A 883 0.61 36.34 25.03
C THR A 883 1.17 35.00 25.44
N VAL A 884 0.27 34.06 25.68
CA VAL A 884 0.64 32.68 25.96
C VAL A 884 0.04 31.85 24.84
N CYS A 885 0.90 31.21 24.04
CA CYS A 885 0.52 30.44 22.86
C CYS A 885 0.76 28.94 23.09
#